data_AF-Q4SD88-F1
#
_entry.id   AF-Q4SD88-F1
#
_cell.length_a   1.000
_cell.length_b   1.000
_cell.length_c   1.000
_cell.angle_alpha   90.00
_cell.angle_beta   90.00
_cell.angle_gamma   90.00
#
_symmetry.space_group_name_H-M   'P 1'
#
loop_
_entity.id
_entity.type
_entity.pdbx_description
1 polymer ?
#
loop_
_entity_poly.entity_id
_entity_poly.type
_entity_poly.pdbx_seq_one_letter_code
_entity_poly.pdbx_strand_id
1 'polypeptide(L)'
;MSTLAKVMSKFRLAVVQMKVTSVKAENLSRARSLVKEAAGQGAQLVVLPEFFNSPYGTSFFSSYAEKIPGESTQTLSQAAKESRVYLVGGSIPEEDEGRLYNTCVVFGLTESCSSSTGSNHSLSRFQIHLFDIDVPGKIRFQESETLSPGNTLSMFQTPFCQVGVGICYDIRFAEWAHSYSRKGAQLLVYPGAFNMTTGPAHWELLQRARAVDNQVYVATAAPAREESASYVSWGHSMVVNPWGEVVSKAGPEEALVYADLDLQYLADGQQRLVIVHPDVKWGSRKQHLTTGESSRQLAEAVGLVNTLDNWTVVDTVVLSTKTPEKKRIFGKGNFQSLTEKIRQTAGITAVFVNVEHLSPLSERELEEAWGVKVLDRYSVVLHIFRCNARTKEAKLQISLAEIPLLRSRLKNEIANLDQQGGRSKYIGGSEFRLAVVQMKVTSVKAENLSRARSLVKEAAGQGAQLVVLPECFNSPYGTSFFSSYAEKIPGESTQTLSQAAKESRVYLVGGSIPEEDEGRLYNTCVVFGPDGELLLKHRKIHLFDIDVPGKIRFQESETLSPGNTLSMFQTPFCQVGVGICYDIRFAELAQLYSRKGAQLLVYPGAFNMTTGPAHWELLQRARAVDNQVYVATAAPAREESASYVSWGHSMVVNPWGEVVSKAGPEEALVYADLDLQYLADVRRQIPITAQRRDDLYAL
;
A
#
# COMPACT_ATOMS: atom_id res chain seq x y z
N MET A 1 36.41 -23.72 -6.10
CA MET A 1 36.16 -22.73 -7.17
C MET A 1 34.72 -22.25 -7.03
N SER A 2 34.31 -21.48 -6.03
CA SER A 2 34.60 -20.07 -5.75
C SER A 2 34.64 -19.19 -6.99
N THR A 3 33.73 -18.19 -7.01
CA THR A 3 33.73 -17.00 -7.88
C THR A 3 33.06 -17.16 -9.25
N LEU A 4 31.73 -17.38 -9.31
CA LEU A 4 30.89 -17.05 -10.48
C LEU A 4 29.39 -17.18 -10.11
N ALA A 5 28.80 -16.09 -9.60
CA ALA A 5 27.36 -15.74 -9.55
C ALA A 5 27.01 -14.71 -8.45
N LYS A 6 27.96 -13.87 -8.01
CA LYS A 6 27.69 -12.70 -7.15
C LYS A 6 27.60 -11.42 -7.98
N VAL A 7 27.04 -11.51 -9.19
CA VAL A 7 27.08 -10.44 -10.19
C VAL A 7 25.77 -9.65 -10.14
N MET A 8 25.89 -8.42 -9.60
CA MET A 8 24.95 -7.29 -9.59
C MET A 8 23.65 -7.44 -8.78
N SER A 9 23.74 -7.45 -7.45
CA SER A 9 22.54 -7.44 -6.57
C SER A 9 22.16 -6.08 -5.98
N LYS A 10 22.95 -5.02 -6.19
CA LYS A 10 22.70 -3.69 -5.58
C LYS A 10 22.56 -2.64 -6.67
N PHE A 11 21.41 -1.98 -6.70
CA PHE A 11 21.12 -0.87 -7.59
C PHE A 11 21.40 0.44 -6.86
N ARG A 12 22.38 1.22 -7.34
CA ARG A 12 22.78 2.46 -6.65
C ARG A 12 22.01 3.65 -7.19
N LEU A 13 21.24 4.27 -6.31
CA LEU A 13 20.46 5.48 -6.53
C LEU A 13 21.23 6.69 -5.99
N ALA A 14 21.18 7.81 -6.72
CA ALA A 14 21.55 9.12 -6.21
C ALA A 14 20.37 10.09 -6.30
N VAL A 15 20.16 10.82 -5.22
CA VAL A 15 19.14 11.86 -5.09
C VAL A 15 19.87 13.19 -4.89
N VAL A 16 19.57 14.15 -5.74
CA VAL A 16 20.28 15.44 -5.80
C VAL A 16 19.50 16.48 -5.00
N GLN A 17 20.17 17.05 -4.00
CA GLN A 17 19.72 18.26 -3.33
C GLN A 17 20.61 19.42 -3.78
N MET A 18 20.07 20.36 -4.55
CA MET A 18 20.86 21.46 -5.12
C MET A 18 20.25 22.82 -4.80
N LYS A 19 21.10 23.84 -4.72
CA LYS A 19 20.66 25.24 -4.68
C LYS A 19 20.13 25.65 -6.05
N VAL A 20 18.92 26.18 -6.04
CA VAL A 20 18.25 26.77 -7.21
C VAL A 20 18.37 28.28 -7.08
N THR A 21 18.78 28.98 -8.13
CA THR A 21 18.88 30.45 -8.15
C THR A 21 17.93 31.03 -9.19
N SER A 22 17.80 32.35 -9.24
CA SER A 22 17.09 33.04 -10.33
C SER A 22 17.82 32.97 -11.68
N VAL A 23 19.05 32.45 -11.75
CA VAL A 23 19.81 32.37 -12.99
C VAL A 23 19.71 30.96 -13.56
N LYS A 24 18.79 30.77 -14.52
CA LYS A 24 18.54 29.46 -15.17
C LYS A 24 19.81 28.77 -15.68
N ALA A 25 20.70 29.51 -16.34
CA ALA A 25 21.94 28.95 -16.89
C ALA A 25 22.87 28.37 -15.79
N GLU A 26 22.94 29.01 -14.62
CA GLU A 26 23.70 28.49 -13.48
C GLU A 26 23.08 27.22 -12.93
N ASN A 27 21.75 27.18 -12.82
CA ASN A 27 21.02 26.00 -12.39
C ASN A 27 21.27 24.80 -13.33
N LEU A 28 21.19 25.02 -14.65
CA LEU A 28 21.46 23.98 -15.65
C LEU A 28 22.90 23.46 -15.58
N SER A 29 23.86 24.37 -15.44
CA SER A 29 25.27 24.02 -15.29
C SER A 29 25.51 23.19 -14.02
N ARG A 30 24.92 23.61 -12.89
CA ARG A 30 25.00 22.92 -11.60
C ARG A 30 24.36 21.53 -11.65
N ALA A 31 23.15 21.41 -12.20
CA ALA A 31 22.47 20.13 -12.38
C ALA A 31 23.31 19.16 -13.22
N ARG A 32 23.89 19.63 -14.35
CA ARG A 32 24.78 18.81 -15.19
C ARG A 32 26.03 18.35 -14.42
N SER A 33 26.63 19.22 -13.62
CA SER A 33 27.81 18.88 -12.81
C SER A 33 27.47 17.81 -11.77
N LEU A 34 26.36 17.97 -11.05
CA LEU A 34 25.93 17.03 -10.01
C LEU A 34 25.52 15.67 -10.58
N VAL A 35 24.89 15.61 -11.76
CA VAL A 35 24.62 14.35 -12.47
C VAL A 35 25.92 13.63 -12.82
N LYS A 36 26.95 14.35 -13.28
CA LYS A 36 28.27 13.77 -13.58
C LYS A 36 28.98 13.27 -12.33
N GLU A 37 28.91 14.02 -11.24
CA GLU A 37 29.48 13.62 -9.95
C GLU A 37 28.80 12.35 -9.41
N ALA A 38 27.46 12.31 -9.42
CA ALA A 38 26.69 11.14 -8.99
C ALA A 38 27.04 9.89 -9.81
N ALA A 39 27.15 10.02 -11.13
CA ALA A 39 27.57 8.94 -12.01
C ALA A 39 29.01 8.49 -11.74
N GLY A 40 29.93 9.44 -11.47
CA GLY A 40 31.31 9.16 -11.08
C GLY A 40 31.43 8.36 -9.78
N GLN A 41 30.45 8.49 -8.89
CA GLN A 41 30.31 7.70 -7.66
C GLN A 41 29.52 6.38 -7.85
N GLY A 42 29.23 6.00 -9.10
CA GLY A 42 28.60 4.74 -9.45
C GLY A 42 27.08 4.73 -9.37
N ALA A 43 26.41 5.88 -9.28
CA ALA A 43 24.96 5.93 -9.38
C ALA A 43 24.47 5.48 -10.77
N GLN A 44 23.44 4.65 -10.79
CA GLN A 44 22.82 4.12 -12.02
C GLN A 44 21.52 4.84 -12.36
N LEU A 45 20.85 5.39 -11.34
CA LEU A 45 19.71 6.29 -11.45
C LEU A 45 20.00 7.55 -10.64
N VAL A 46 19.77 8.72 -11.25
CA VAL A 46 19.90 10.03 -10.62
C VAL A 46 18.55 10.73 -10.63
N VAL A 47 18.21 11.39 -9.53
CA VAL A 47 16.95 12.14 -9.36
C VAL A 47 17.26 13.58 -9.04
N LEU A 48 16.80 14.50 -9.88
CA LEU A 48 16.89 15.95 -9.64
C LEU A 48 15.63 16.48 -8.93
N PRO A 49 15.73 17.62 -8.22
CA PRO A 49 14.60 18.17 -7.49
C PRO A 49 13.56 18.83 -8.39
N GLU A 50 12.38 19.08 -7.83
CA GLU A 50 11.34 19.88 -8.48
C GLU A 50 11.81 21.31 -8.75
N PHE A 51 11.38 21.84 -9.89
CA PHE A 51 11.72 23.17 -10.38
C PHE A 51 13.20 23.50 -10.33
N PHE A 52 14.06 22.53 -10.65
CA PHE A 52 15.50 22.76 -10.60
C PHE A 52 15.96 23.89 -11.54
N ASN A 53 15.19 24.24 -12.57
CA ASN A 53 15.52 25.28 -13.55
C ASN A 53 14.94 26.67 -13.22
N SER A 54 14.07 26.80 -12.21
CA SER A 54 13.30 28.02 -11.90
C SER A 54 13.20 28.25 -10.40
N PRO A 55 13.26 29.51 -9.91
CA PRO A 55 12.77 29.83 -8.57
C PRO A 55 11.34 29.31 -8.35
N TYR A 56 11.05 28.89 -7.13
CA TYR A 56 9.74 28.38 -6.78
C TYR A 56 8.74 29.53 -6.56
N GLY A 57 7.73 29.64 -7.42
CA GLY A 57 6.64 30.61 -7.25
C GLY A 57 5.89 30.88 -8.56
N THR A 58 4.58 31.10 -8.45
CA THR A 58 3.70 31.31 -9.61
C THR A 58 4.03 32.55 -10.43
N SER A 59 4.68 33.55 -9.81
CA SER A 59 5.21 34.73 -10.49
C SER A 59 6.41 34.44 -11.41
N PHE A 60 7.10 33.32 -11.22
CA PHE A 60 8.28 32.95 -12.01
C PHE A 60 7.95 31.93 -13.09
N PHE A 61 7.00 31.01 -12.86
CA PHE A 61 6.81 29.87 -13.77
C PHE A 61 6.63 30.24 -15.24
N SER A 62 5.90 31.32 -15.57
CA SER A 62 5.71 31.75 -16.95
C SER A 62 7.00 32.22 -17.64
N SER A 63 7.94 32.86 -16.93
CA SER A 63 9.18 33.38 -17.53
C SER A 63 10.27 32.33 -17.66
N TYR A 64 10.17 31.24 -16.91
CA TYR A 64 11.07 30.09 -16.99
C TYR A 64 10.46 28.91 -17.76
N ALA A 65 9.21 29.05 -18.22
CA ALA A 65 8.53 28.00 -18.96
C ALA A 65 9.18 27.74 -20.32
N GLU A 66 9.20 26.47 -20.71
CA GLU A 66 9.80 26.03 -21.96
C GLU A 66 8.88 25.04 -22.66
N LYS A 67 8.88 25.03 -23.99
CA LYS A 67 8.36 23.90 -24.75
C LYS A 67 9.27 22.69 -24.53
N ILE A 68 8.71 21.49 -24.50
CA ILE A 68 9.48 20.24 -24.44
C ILE A 68 9.45 19.55 -25.81
N PRO A 69 10.62 19.26 -26.42
CA PRO A 69 11.98 19.45 -25.91
C PRO A 69 12.44 20.92 -25.94
N GLY A 70 13.07 21.36 -24.85
CA GLY A 70 13.65 22.69 -24.64
C GLY A 70 15.07 22.65 -24.04
N GLU A 71 15.65 23.82 -23.74
CA GLU A 71 17.04 23.98 -23.26
C GLU A 71 17.35 23.10 -22.05
N SER A 72 16.46 23.10 -21.05
CA SER A 72 16.61 22.28 -19.84
C SER A 72 16.65 20.79 -20.18
N THR A 73 15.68 20.31 -20.96
CA THR A 73 15.59 18.89 -21.32
C THR A 73 16.71 18.42 -22.25
N GLN A 74 17.22 19.29 -23.13
CA GLN A 74 18.36 18.99 -24.00
C GLN A 74 19.65 18.88 -23.18
N THR A 75 19.86 19.81 -22.25
CA THR A 75 21.02 19.81 -21.33
C THR A 75 21.04 18.54 -20.49
N LEU A 76 19.91 18.17 -19.89
CA LEU A 76 19.78 16.95 -19.09
C LEU A 76 19.93 15.68 -19.93
N SER A 77 19.36 15.64 -21.14
CA SER A 77 19.56 14.53 -22.08
C SER A 77 21.05 14.35 -22.41
N GLN A 78 21.79 15.43 -22.64
CA GLN A 78 23.23 15.35 -22.88
C GLN A 78 23.99 14.87 -21.64
N ALA A 79 23.64 15.36 -20.45
CA ALA A 79 24.24 14.93 -19.20
C ALA A 79 24.02 13.42 -18.95
N ALA A 80 22.79 12.94 -19.11
CA ALA A 80 22.44 11.53 -18.97
C ALA A 80 23.21 10.64 -19.96
N LYS A 81 23.34 11.08 -21.22
CA LYS A 81 24.13 10.38 -22.27
C LYS A 81 25.60 10.28 -21.92
N GLU A 82 26.22 11.41 -21.56
CA GLU A 82 27.65 11.49 -21.23
C GLU A 82 27.97 10.64 -19.99
N SER A 83 27.07 10.64 -19.01
CA SER A 83 27.23 9.93 -17.74
C SER A 83 26.76 8.47 -17.76
N ARG A 84 26.03 8.04 -18.81
CA ARG A 84 25.43 6.71 -18.93
C ARG A 84 24.56 6.32 -17.74
N VAL A 85 23.69 7.23 -17.29
CA VAL A 85 22.76 7.00 -16.18
C VAL A 85 21.31 7.14 -16.63
N TYR A 86 20.41 6.46 -15.94
CA TYR A 86 19.00 6.85 -15.95
C TYR A 86 18.85 8.14 -15.17
N LEU A 87 18.07 9.09 -15.69
CA LEU A 87 17.89 10.39 -15.05
C LEU A 87 16.40 10.72 -14.96
N VAL A 88 15.90 10.87 -13.73
CA VAL A 88 14.64 11.57 -13.47
C VAL A 88 15.01 13.04 -13.34
N GLY A 89 14.69 13.82 -14.38
CA GLY A 89 15.21 15.16 -14.59
C GLY A 89 14.73 16.22 -13.59
N GLY A 90 14.00 15.85 -12.55
CA GLY A 90 13.24 16.80 -11.75
C GLY A 90 12.07 17.35 -12.56
N SER A 91 11.41 18.38 -12.04
CA SER A 91 10.33 19.04 -12.77
C SER A 91 10.72 20.43 -13.25
N ILE A 92 10.06 20.91 -14.31
CA ILE A 92 10.22 22.25 -14.88
C ILE A 92 8.84 22.84 -15.23
N PRO A 93 8.70 24.17 -15.30
CA PRO A 93 7.54 24.78 -15.91
C PRO A 93 7.59 24.51 -17.42
N GLU A 94 6.57 23.87 -17.94
CA GLU A 94 6.42 23.59 -19.37
C GLU A 94 5.35 24.49 -19.96
N GLU A 95 5.58 25.06 -21.13
CA GLU A 95 4.55 25.73 -21.92
C GLU A 95 4.08 24.82 -23.05
N ASP A 96 2.78 24.50 -23.08
CA ASP A 96 2.16 23.76 -24.18
C ASP A 96 0.75 24.29 -24.49
N GLU A 97 0.50 24.60 -25.76
CA GLU A 97 -0.76 25.17 -26.26
C GLU A 97 -1.30 26.37 -25.44
N GLY A 98 -0.41 27.24 -24.96
CA GLY A 98 -0.78 28.43 -24.17
C GLY A 98 -1.16 28.13 -22.72
N ARG A 99 -0.92 26.91 -22.23
CA ARG A 99 -1.04 26.51 -20.83
C ARG A 99 0.32 26.18 -20.26
N LEU A 100 0.49 26.39 -18.95
CA LEU A 100 1.68 25.93 -18.26
C LEU A 100 1.41 24.59 -17.58
N TYR A 101 2.42 23.74 -17.48
CA TYR A 101 2.37 22.46 -16.78
C TYR A 101 3.59 22.30 -15.86
N ASN A 102 3.43 21.54 -14.77
CA ASN A 102 4.58 21.01 -14.04
C ASN A 102 4.97 19.69 -14.68
N THR A 103 6.13 19.66 -15.33
CA THR A 103 6.49 18.51 -16.14
C THR A 103 7.80 17.92 -15.68
N CYS A 104 7.76 16.64 -15.35
CA CYS A 104 8.95 15.83 -15.11
C CYS A 104 9.28 15.04 -16.37
N VAL A 105 10.57 15.02 -16.73
CA VAL A 105 11.06 14.28 -17.89
C VAL A 105 12.05 13.22 -17.43
N VAL A 106 11.88 12.01 -17.94
CA VAL A 106 12.80 10.89 -17.68
C VAL A 106 13.65 10.63 -18.91
N PHE A 107 14.94 10.41 -18.68
CA PHE A 107 15.93 10.07 -19.71
C PHE A 107 16.47 8.66 -19.41
N GLY A 108 16.31 7.74 -20.36
CA GLY A 108 16.75 6.35 -20.25
C GLY A 108 17.78 5.96 -21.31
N LEU A 109 18.51 4.87 -21.08
CA LEU A 109 19.51 4.32 -22.01
C LEU A 109 18.82 3.38 -23.01
N THR A 110 18.78 3.73 -24.31
CA THR A 110 18.28 2.80 -25.34
C THR A 110 19.43 1.97 -25.91
N GLU A 111 19.33 0.64 -25.85
CA GLU A 111 20.13 -0.26 -26.70
C GLU A 111 19.36 -0.59 -27.99
N SER A 112 20.08 -0.62 -29.12
CA SER A 112 19.67 -0.91 -30.51
C SER A 112 19.14 0.27 -31.36
N CYS A 113 20.02 0.84 -32.22
CA CYS A 113 20.00 0.55 -33.66
C CYS A 113 21.22 1.18 -34.35
N SER A 114 21.99 0.33 -35.05
CA SER A 114 22.94 0.77 -36.08
C SER A 114 22.16 1.32 -37.27
N SER A 115 22.06 2.64 -37.42
CA SER A 115 22.12 3.36 -38.70
C SER A 115 21.85 4.85 -38.49
N SER A 116 22.48 5.63 -39.35
CA SER A 116 22.52 7.09 -39.43
C SER A 116 21.15 7.78 -39.27
N THR A 117 20.87 8.35 -38.10
CA THR A 117 20.32 9.70 -37.85
C THR A 117 20.18 9.86 -36.33
N GLY A 118 20.72 10.94 -35.77
CA GLY A 118 20.94 11.06 -34.33
C GLY A 118 19.68 11.29 -33.50
N SER A 119 19.24 10.28 -32.75
CA SER A 119 18.47 10.43 -31.50
C SER A 119 18.32 9.09 -30.75
N ASN A 120 19.37 8.61 -30.06
CA ASN A 120 19.33 7.33 -29.32
C ASN A 120 18.96 7.51 -27.82
N HIS A 121 17.88 8.21 -27.48
CA HIS A 121 17.24 8.15 -26.14
C HIS A 121 15.73 8.37 -26.30
N SER A 122 14.89 7.54 -25.66
CA SER A 122 13.44 7.78 -25.63
C SER A 122 13.14 8.87 -24.60
N LEU A 123 12.69 10.04 -25.07
CA LEU A 123 12.05 11.04 -24.22
C LEU A 123 10.66 10.53 -23.85
N SER A 124 10.40 10.30 -22.57
CA SER A 124 9.04 10.10 -22.07
C SER A 124 8.62 11.36 -21.30
N ARG A 125 7.55 12.00 -21.78
CA ARG A 125 7.00 13.26 -21.25
C ARG A 125 5.93 12.90 -20.21
N PHE A 126 6.08 13.41 -18.99
CA PHE A 126 5.16 13.12 -17.89
C PHE A 126 4.66 14.43 -17.26
N GLN A 127 3.41 14.78 -17.57
CA GLN A 127 2.75 15.96 -17.01
C GLN A 127 1.99 15.54 -15.76
N ILE A 128 2.27 16.13 -14.60
CA ILE A 128 1.53 15.83 -13.36
C ILE A 128 1.46 17.07 -12.44
N HIS A 129 0.28 17.26 -11.85
CA HIS A 129 -0.20 18.27 -10.88
C HIS A 129 0.72 19.38 -10.32
N LEU A 130 0.15 20.60 -10.24
CA LEU A 130 0.50 21.61 -9.23
C LEU A 130 -0.73 22.36 -8.69
N PHE A 131 -0.59 22.84 -7.45
CA PHE A 131 -1.52 23.74 -6.78
C PHE A 131 -0.75 24.93 -6.19
N ASP A 132 -1.39 26.09 -6.10
CA ASP A 132 -0.84 27.28 -5.46
C ASP A 132 -1.18 27.31 -3.96
N ILE A 133 -0.26 27.80 -3.13
CA ILE A 133 -0.47 28.04 -1.70
C ILE A 133 -0.21 29.52 -1.47
N ASP A 134 -1.28 30.28 -1.19
CA ASP A 134 -1.16 31.67 -0.77
C ASP A 134 -1.80 31.88 0.61
N VAL A 135 -1.04 32.45 1.55
CA VAL A 135 -1.57 32.96 2.83
C VAL A 135 -0.86 34.28 3.14
N PRO A 136 -1.63 35.39 3.19
CA PRO A 136 -2.17 35.85 4.46
C PRO A 136 -3.68 36.11 4.42
N GLY A 137 -4.45 35.30 5.15
CA GLY A 137 -5.74 35.70 5.71
C GLY A 137 -7.03 35.41 4.92
N LYS A 138 -6.98 34.95 3.65
CA LYS A 138 -8.16 34.43 2.94
C LYS A 138 -7.77 33.31 1.98
N ILE A 139 -8.16 32.09 2.33
CA ILE A 139 -8.04 30.89 1.49
C ILE A 139 -9.01 31.04 0.32
N ARG A 140 -8.48 31.19 -0.90
CA ARG A 140 -9.26 31.06 -2.14
C ARG A 140 -8.81 29.79 -2.85
N PHE A 141 -9.75 28.86 -3.00
CA PHE A 141 -9.56 27.67 -3.84
C PHE A 141 -9.74 28.07 -5.29
N GLN A 142 -8.63 28.23 -6.00
CA GLN A 142 -8.62 28.09 -7.45
C GLN A 142 -7.55 27.05 -7.77
N GLU A 143 -7.83 26.18 -8.75
CA GLU A 143 -6.77 25.58 -9.56
C GLU A 143 -5.70 26.65 -9.78
N SER A 144 -4.41 26.32 -9.69
CA SER A 144 -3.36 27.29 -10.02
C SER A 144 -3.77 27.97 -11.34
N GLU A 145 -4.12 29.27 -11.31
CA GLU A 145 -4.58 29.97 -12.52
C GLU A 145 -3.50 29.93 -13.61
N THR A 146 -2.27 29.60 -13.22
CA THR A 146 -1.08 29.48 -14.05
C THR A 146 -0.80 28.07 -14.56
N LEU A 147 -1.01 26.99 -13.79
CA LEU A 147 -0.57 25.62 -14.14
C LEU A 147 -1.74 24.61 -14.23
N SER A 148 -1.79 23.87 -15.34
CA SER A 148 -2.80 22.85 -15.63
C SER A 148 -2.40 21.45 -15.11
N PRO A 149 -3.37 20.65 -14.62
CA PRO A 149 -3.11 19.27 -14.18
C PRO A 149 -2.83 18.34 -15.37
N GLY A 150 -1.91 17.39 -15.20
CA GLY A 150 -1.61 16.38 -16.23
C GLY A 150 -2.43 15.09 -16.08
N ASN A 151 -2.44 14.24 -17.11
CA ASN A 151 -3.44 13.17 -17.28
C ASN A 151 -2.87 11.73 -17.33
N THR A 152 -1.64 11.49 -16.85
CA THR A 152 -0.99 10.17 -16.99
C THR A 152 -0.25 9.74 -15.74
N LEU A 153 -0.56 8.53 -15.24
CA LEU A 153 0.30 7.81 -14.32
C LEU A 153 1.58 7.36 -15.06
N SER A 154 2.74 7.68 -14.49
CA SER A 154 4.02 7.75 -15.19
C SER A 154 5.01 6.75 -14.59
N MET A 155 5.19 5.63 -15.29
CA MET A 155 6.12 4.56 -14.91
C MET A 155 7.14 4.33 -16.01
N PHE A 156 8.35 3.97 -15.62
CA PHE A 156 9.36 3.50 -16.56
C PHE A 156 10.11 2.28 -16.00
N GLN A 157 10.63 1.47 -16.91
CA GLN A 157 11.40 0.28 -16.58
C GLN A 157 12.89 0.59 -16.67
N THR A 158 13.64 0.21 -15.65
CA THR A 158 15.10 0.10 -15.70
C THR A 158 15.51 -1.38 -15.79
N PRO A 159 16.77 -1.72 -16.09
CA PRO A 159 17.26 -3.09 -16.01
C PRO A 159 17.17 -3.70 -14.61
N PHE A 160 16.97 -2.88 -13.58
CA PHE A 160 17.03 -3.28 -12.17
C PHE A 160 15.65 -3.34 -11.52
N CYS A 161 14.81 -2.35 -11.78
CA CYS A 161 13.47 -2.25 -11.22
C CYS A 161 12.52 -1.41 -12.08
N GLN A 162 11.23 -1.56 -11.80
CA GLN A 162 10.19 -0.66 -12.29
C GLN A 162 10.05 0.54 -11.34
N VAL A 163 10.01 1.74 -11.92
CA VAL A 163 10.04 3.00 -11.19
C VAL A 163 8.77 3.80 -11.46
N GLY A 164 8.07 4.19 -10.40
CA GLY A 164 6.97 5.17 -10.46
C GLY A 164 7.47 6.58 -10.18
N VAL A 165 6.97 7.57 -10.91
CA VAL A 165 7.39 8.98 -10.78
C VAL A 165 6.20 9.85 -10.39
N GLY A 166 6.31 10.52 -9.24
CA GLY A 166 5.36 11.53 -8.77
C GLY A 166 6.04 12.86 -8.55
N ILE A 167 5.29 13.95 -8.50
CA ILE A 167 5.83 15.29 -8.30
C ILE A 167 5.18 15.93 -7.09
N CYS A 168 6.00 16.55 -6.24
CA CYS A 168 5.57 17.42 -5.16
C CYS A 168 4.45 16.83 -4.28
N TYR A 169 3.23 17.31 -4.52
CA TYR A 169 2.05 17.07 -3.72
C TYR A 169 1.44 15.67 -3.91
N ASP A 170 1.82 14.94 -4.96
CA ASP A 170 1.33 13.57 -5.23
C ASP A 170 1.52 12.63 -4.03
N ILE A 171 2.60 12.83 -3.27
CA ILE A 171 2.91 12.02 -2.10
C ILE A 171 1.84 12.14 -1.00
N ARG A 172 0.98 13.17 -1.01
CA ARG A 172 -0.16 13.30 -0.08
C ARG A 172 -1.28 12.29 -0.35
N PHE A 173 -1.34 11.72 -1.55
CA PHE A 173 -2.39 10.78 -1.93
C PHE A 173 -1.86 9.35 -1.81
N ALA A 174 -2.27 8.62 -0.77
CA ALA A 174 -1.90 7.22 -0.60
C ALA A 174 -2.35 6.34 -1.78
N GLU A 175 -3.52 6.64 -2.40
CA GLU A 175 -4.02 5.93 -3.59
C GLU A 175 -3.08 6.02 -4.79
N TRP A 176 -2.37 7.15 -4.93
CA TRP A 176 -1.39 7.36 -5.98
C TRP A 176 -0.28 6.31 -5.85
N ALA A 177 0.39 6.25 -4.69
CA ALA A 177 1.50 5.32 -4.45
C ALA A 177 1.05 3.86 -4.57
N HIS A 178 -0.17 3.59 -4.08
CA HIS A 178 -0.79 2.28 -4.19
C HIS A 178 -1.08 1.85 -5.62
N SER A 179 -1.52 2.77 -6.49
CA SER A 179 -1.70 2.46 -7.90
C SER A 179 -0.37 2.10 -8.59
N TYR A 180 0.75 2.71 -8.19
CA TYR A 180 2.06 2.39 -8.75
C TYR A 180 2.58 1.04 -8.27
N SER A 181 2.49 0.76 -6.97
CA SER A 181 2.94 -0.52 -6.41
C SER A 181 2.15 -1.69 -6.99
N ARG A 182 0.82 -1.58 -7.14
CA ARG A 182 0.00 -2.59 -7.83
C ARG A 182 0.39 -2.81 -9.29
N LYS A 183 0.96 -1.80 -9.95
CA LYS A 183 1.48 -1.91 -11.32
C LYS A 183 2.90 -2.46 -11.38
N GLY A 184 3.50 -2.83 -10.24
CA GLY A 184 4.82 -3.45 -10.14
C GLY A 184 5.95 -2.49 -9.78
N ALA A 185 5.67 -1.23 -9.46
CA ALA A 185 6.70 -0.29 -9.04
C ALA A 185 7.39 -0.80 -7.76
N GLN A 186 8.72 -0.89 -7.79
CA GLN A 186 9.55 -1.27 -6.64
C GLN A 186 10.23 -0.04 -6.01
N LEU A 187 10.32 1.04 -6.78
CA LEU A 187 10.84 2.34 -6.37
C LEU A 187 9.85 3.43 -6.80
N LEU A 188 9.50 4.30 -5.86
CA LEU A 188 8.78 5.53 -6.12
C LEU A 188 9.74 6.71 -5.98
N VAL A 189 9.80 7.55 -7.00
CA VAL A 189 10.67 8.72 -7.04
C VAL A 189 9.84 9.99 -7.06
N TYR A 190 10.24 10.95 -6.23
CA TYR A 190 9.52 12.20 -6.00
C TYR A 190 10.45 13.40 -6.04
N PRO A 191 10.57 14.09 -7.18
CA PRO A 191 11.03 15.47 -7.20
C PRO A 191 9.99 16.33 -6.48
N GLY A 192 10.35 16.99 -5.38
CA GLY A 192 9.41 17.79 -4.63
C GLY A 192 10.08 18.90 -3.84
N ALA A 193 9.49 20.09 -3.86
CA ALA A 193 9.88 21.18 -2.99
C ALA A 193 8.98 21.17 -1.74
N PHE A 194 9.59 21.03 -0.56
CA PHE A 194 8.85 20.88 0.70
C PHE A 194 8.62 22.25 1.36
N ASN A 195 7.37 22.72 1.37
CA ASN A 195 6.98 24.04 1.92
C ASN A 195 6.93 24.09 3.48
N MET A 196 7.01 25.31 4.03
CA MET A 196 6.96 25.74 5.43
C MET A 196 5.76 25.26 6.25
N THR A 197 4.55 25.21 5.68
CA THR A 197 3.32 25.05 6.47
C THR A 197 3.17 23.69 7.15
N THR A 198 3.89 22.66 6.69
CA THR A 198 3.85 21.33 7.32
C THR A 198 5.17 20.87 7.94
N GLY A 199 6.28 21.54 7.64
CA GLY A 199 7.61 21.22 8.18
C GLY A 199 8.20 19.88 7.73
N PRO A 200 9.49 19.62 7.99
CA PRO A 200 10.19 18.43 7.50
C PRO A 200 9.67 17.12 8.10
N ALA A 201 9.19 17.15 9.35
CA ALA A 201 8.67 15.95 10.03
C ALA A 201 7.41 15.39 9.37
N HIS A 202 6.58 16.25 8.79
CA HIS A 202 5.38 15.84 8.06
C HIS A 202 5.71 15.15 6.74
N TRP A 203 6.70 15.66 6.01
CA TRP A 203 7.12 15.06 4.75
C TRP A 203 7.81 13.72 4.97
N GLU A 204 8.63 13.61 6.02
CA GLU A 204 9.20 12.32 6.41
C GLU A 204 8.11 11.31 6.79
N LEU A 205 7.08 11.74 7.52
CA LEU A 205 5.91 10.90 7.83
C LEU A 205 5.27 10.33 6.56
N LEU A 206 4.96 11.19 5.57
CA LEU A 206 4.33 10.74 4.33
C LEU A 206 5.22 9.76 3.57
N GLN A 207 6.51 10.05 3.42
CA GLN A 207 7.45 9.16 2.73
C GLN A 207 7.54 7.79 3.37
N ARG A 208 7.68 7.76 4.71
CA ARG A 208 7.71 6.50 5.47
C ARG A 208 6.40 5.74 5.37
N ALA A 209 5.26 6.44 5.40
CA ALA A 209 3.95 5.83 5.22
C ALA A 209 3.81 5.21 3.82
N ARG A 210 4.17 5.93 2.75
CA ARG A 210 4.12 5.39 1.37
C ARG A 210 5.01 4.17 1.21
N ALA A 211 6.20 4.16 1.80
CA ALA A 211 7.11 3.03 1.73
C ALA A 211 6.53 1.79 2.45
N VAL A 212 6.00 1.97 3.66
CA VAL A 212 5.43 0.87 4.47
C VAL A 212 4.11 0.36 3.90
N ASP A 213 3.18 1.24 3.53
CA ASP A 213 1.86 0.84 3.03
C ASP A 213 1.94 0.07 1.71
N ASN A 214 2.98 0.35 0.91
CA ASN A 214 3.13 -0.22 -0.42
C ASN A 214 4.25 -1.24 -0.53
N GLN A 215 5.05 -1.41 0.53
CA GLN A 215 6.25 -2.23 0.54
C GLN A 215 7.17 -1.88 -0.64
N VAL A 216 7.57 -0.61 -0.75
CA VAL A 216 8.45 -0.12 -1.84
C VAL A 216 9.52 0.81 -1.31
N TYR A 217 10.59 1.02 -2.07
CA TYR A 217 11.50 2.13 -1.80
C TYR A 217 10.84 3.46 -2.19
N VAL A 218 11.11 4.51 -1.42
CA VAL A 218 10.68 5.89 -1.72
C VAL A 218 11.89 6.80 -1.70
N ALA A 219 12.10 7.57 -2.77
CA ALA A 219 13.20 8.51 -2.87
C ALA A 219 12.70 9.92 -3.23
N THR A 220 13.10 10.92 -2.46
CA THR A 220 12.69 12.31 -2.66
C THR A 220 13.87 13.24 -2.90
N ALA A 221 13.84 13.96 -4.02
CA ALA A 221 14.80 15.03 -4.33
C ALA A 221 14.15 16.39 -4.08
N ALA A 222 14.72 17.17 -3.17
CA ALA A 222 14.27 18.50 -2.81
C ALA A 222 15.34 19.55 -3.12
N PRO A 223 14.95 20.78 -3.49
CA PRO A 223 15.89 21.90 -3.54
C PRO A 223 16.54 22.10 -2.17
N ALA A 224 17.83 22.48 -2.14
CA ALA A 224 18.49 22.86 -0.89
C ALA A 224 17.77 24.02 -0.21
N ARG A 225 18.00 24.21 1.09
CA ARG A 225 17.35 25.27 1.85
C ARG A 225 17.66 26.63 1.24
N GLU A 226 16.60 27.35 0.93
CA GLU A 226 16.63 28.72 0.44
C GLU A 226 15.52 29.49 1.13
N GLU A 227 15.85 30.65 1.67
CA GLU A 227 14.88 31.57 2.25
C GLU A 227 14.63 32.71 1.25
N SER A 228 13.53 32.61 0.50
CA SER A 228 13.02 33.70 -0.31
C SER A 228 11.80 34.33 0.36
N ALA A 229 11.44 35.57 -0.01
CA ALA A 229 10.28 36.28 0.54
C ALA A 229 8.92 35.57 0.26
N SER A 230 8.88 34.63 -0.69
CA SER A 230 7.66 33.97 -1.18
C SER A 230 7.64 32.45 -0.97
N TYR A 231 8.78 31.82 -0.70
CA TYR A 231 8.89 30.37 -0.56
C TYR A 231 10.16 29.96 0.22
N VAL A 232 10.04 28.96 1.10
CA VAL A 232 11.19 28.34 1.78
C VAL A 232 11.19 26.84 1.51
N SER A 233 12.26 26.36 0.86
CA SER A 233 12.54 24.93 0.79
C SER A 233 13.26 24.51 2.07
N TRP A 234 12.89 23.36 2.66
CA TRP A 234 13.62 22.82 3.81
C TRP A 234 14.86 22.00 3.43
N GLY A 235 15.00 21.59 2.16
CA GLY A 235 15.92 20.52 1.78
C GLY A 235 15.44 19.16 2.31
N HIS A 236 16.36 18.37 2.86
CA HIS A 236 16.11 17.02 3.41
C HIS A 236 15.69 15.97 2.39
N SER A 237 16.30 15.99 1.20
CA SER A 237 16.26 14.87 0.26
C SER A 237 16.61 13.57 0.98
N MET A 238 15.85 12.50 0.75
CA MET A 238 16.05 11.24 1.45
C MET A 238 15.61 10.02 0.65
N VAL A 239 16.06 8.85 1.11
CA VAL A 239 15.64 7.55 0.62
C VAL A 239 15.14 6.72 1.79
N VAL A 240 13.95 6.15 1.64
CA VAL A 240 13.27 5.32 2.64
C VAL A 240 13.09 3.92 2.08
N ASN A 241 13.34 2.90 2.91
CA ASN A 241 13.16 1.49 2.52
C ASN A 241 11.72 1.00 2.78
N PRO A 242 11.33 -0.20 2.28
CA PRO A 242 10.00 -0.78 2.51
C PRO A 242 9.60 -0.98 3.99
N TRP A 243 10.56 -0.96 4.93
CA TRP A 243 10.31 -1.01 6.37
C TRP A 243 10.05 0.37 6.99
N GLY A 244 10.05 1.43 6.17
CA GLY A 244 9.89 2.80 6.64
C GLY A 244 11.13 3.35 7.34
N GLU A 245 12.31 2.73 7.17
CA GLU A 245 13.57 3.24 7.70
C GLU A 245 14.21 4.22 6.69
N VAL A 246 14.68 5.36 7.20
CA VAL A 246 15.42 6.33 6.39
C VAL A 246 16.82 5.79 6.16
N VAL A 247 17.10 5.33 4.94
CA VAL A 247 18.38 4.74 4.53
C VAL A 247 19.47 5.79 4.42
N SER A 248 19.10 6.96 3.89
CA SER A 248 20.02 8.07 3.64
C SER A 248 19.23 9.36 3.58
N LYS A 249 19.78 10.45 4.12
CA LYS A 249 19.10 11.75 4.23
C LYS A 249 20.09 12.90 4.21
N ALA A 250 19.75 13.96 3.49
CA ALA A 250 20.48 15.22 3.50
C ALA A 250 20.10 16.10 4.71
N GLY A 251 21.04 16.96 5.11
CA GLY A 251 20.73 18.15 5.90
C GLY A 251 20.00 19.21 5.06
N PRO A 252 20.00 20.48 5.50
CA PRO A 252 19.40 21.58 4.74
C PRO A 252 20.24 22.03 3.54
N GLU A 253 21.56 21.83 3.55
CA GLU A 253 22.47 22.33 2.51
C GLU A 253 22.55 21.43 1.27
N GLU A 254 23.15 21.94 0.20
CA GLU A 254 23.42 21.17 -1.03
C GLU A 254 24.15 19.86 -0.73
N ALA A 255 23.65 18.75 -1.31
CA ALA A 255 24.15 17.40 -1.04
C ALA A 255 23.76 16.41 -2.14
N LEU A 256 24.60 15.37 -2.30
CA LEU A 256 24.26 14.15 -3.04
C LEU A 256 23.95 13.04 -2.05
N VAL A 257 22.72 12.53 -2.08
CA VAL A 257 22.25 11.46 -1.19
C VAL A 257 22.28 10.14 -1.96
N TYR A 258 23.11 9.20 -1.52
CA TYR A 258 23.23 7.89 -2.16
C TYR A 258 22.51 6.82 -1.34
N ALA A 259 21.95 5.83 -2.04
CA ALA A 259 21.41 4.62 -1.44
C ALA A 259 21.65 3.40 -2.35
N ASP A 260 22.11 2.30 -1.76
CA ASP A 260 22.16 1.01 -2.44
C ASP A 260 20.85 0.26 -2.16
N LEU A 261 20.02 0.08 -3.17
CA LEU A 261 18.73 -0.59 -3.05
C LEU A 261 18.92 -2.11 -3.16
N ASP A 262 18.32 -2.85 -2.22
CA ASP A 262 18.22 -4.30 -2.24
C ASP A 262 16.84 -4.71 -2.76
N LEU A 263 16.76 -4.93 -4.06
CA LEU A 263 15.51 -5.19 -4.77
C LEU A 263 15.09 -6.66 -4.70
N GLN A 264 15.86 -7.52 -4.02
CA GLN A 264 15.56 -8.96 -3.89
C GLN A 264 14.27 -9.21 -3.07
N TYR A 265 13.85 -8.23 -2.27
CA TYR A 265 12.66 -8.30 -1.42
C TYR A 265 11.34 -7.91 -2.12
N LEU A 266 11.39 -7.40 -3.36
CA LEU A 266 10.26 -6.73 -4.02
C LEU A 266 9.71 -7.51 -5.24
N ALA A 267 10.08 -8.78 -5.38
CA ALA A 267 9.75 -9.61 -6.53
C ALA A 267 8.45 -10.42 -6.39
N ASP A 268 7.51 -9.97 -5.56
CA ASP A 268 6.22 -10.67 -5.40
C ASP A 268 5.18 -10.06 -6.35
N GLY A 269 5.00 -10.68 -7.53
CA GLY A 269 3.98 -10.29 -8.51
C GLY A 269 4.33 -10.56 -9.98
N GLN A 270 5.61 -10.67 -10.35
CA GLN A 270 6.00 -11.09 -11.71
C GLN A 270 5.85 -12.61 -11.84
N GLN A 271 5.08 -13.07 -12.83
CA GLN A 271 4.97 -14.50 -13.14
C GLN A 271 5.90 -14.87 -14.30
N ARG A 272 6.90 -15.71 -14.01
CA ARG A 272 7.85 -16.25 -14.98
C ARG A 272 7.52 -17.73 -15.19
N LEU A 273 6.91 -18.05 -16.32
CA LEU A 273 6.27 -19.34 -16.54
C LEU A 273 7.04 -20.22 -17.51
N VAL A 274 7.05 -21.52 -17.21
CA VAL A 274 7.34 -22.56 -18.21
C VAL A 274 6.02 -23.14 -18.69
N ILE A 275 5.80 -23.17 -20.01
CA ILE A 275 4.61 -23.80 -20.59
C ILE A 275 4.93 -25.26 -20.92
N VAL A 276 4.15 -26.19 -20.36
CA VAL A 276 4.24 -27.62 -20.66
C VAL A 276 3.01 -28.04 -21.45
N HIS A 277 3.21 -28.40 -22.71
CA HIS A 277 2.16 -28.89 -23.59
C HIS A 277 2.24 -30.42 -23.76
N PRO A 278 1.22 -31.18 -23.33
CA PRO A 278 1.15 -32.61 -23.54
C PRO A 278 0.73 -32.96 -24.98
N ASP A 279 1.61 -33.65 -25.71
CA ASP A 279 1.35 -34.15 -27.07
C ASP A 279 0.73 -35.55 -27.03
N VAL A 280 -0.55 -35.67 -27.39
CA VAL A 280 -1.34 -36.90 -27.13
C VAL A 280 -1.21 -37.92 -28.26
N LYS A 281 -0.68 -39.11 -27.95
CA LYS A 281 -0.60 -40.24 -28.90
C LYS A 281 -1.74 -41.24 -28.68
N TRP A 282 -2.82 -41.16 -29.46
CA TRP A 282 -3.92 -42.15 -29.44
C TRP A 282 -3.67 -43.34 -30.39
N GLY A 283 -4.25 -44.49 -30.03
CA GLY A 283 -4.09 -45.80 -30.69
C GLY A 283 -4.68 -45.91 -32.11
N SER A 284 -4.52 -47.11 -32.69
CA SER A 284 -4.44 -47.44 -34.13
C SER A 284 -5.64 -47.14 -35.06
N ARG A 285 -6.66 -46.39 -34.63
CA ARG A 285 -7.78 -45.98 -35.50
C ARG A 285 -8.36 -44.61 -35.10
N LYS A 286 -7.60 -43.52 -35.31
CA LYS A 286 -8.05 -42.12 -35.61
C LYS A 286 -6.81 -41.21 -35.76
N GLN A 287 -6.93 -40.15 -36.57
CA GLN A 287 -5.83 -39.31 -37.08
C GLN A 287 -4.92 -38.72 -35.98
N HIS A 288 -3.61 -38.72 -36.24
CA HIS A 288 -2.59 -38.01 -35.46
C HIS A 288 -2.93 -36.52 -35.38
N LEU A 289 -2.64 -35.87 -34.25
CA LEU A 289 -2.35 -34.43 -34.28
C LEU A 289 -1.09 -34.29 -35.15
N THR A 290 -1.19 -33.58 -36.25
CA THR A 290 -0.04 -33.27 -37.09
C THR A 290 0.95 -32.42 -36.29
N THR A 291 2.26 -32.51 -36.55
CA THR A 291 3.27 -31.67 -35.88
C THR A 291 2.91 -30.17 -35.93
N GLY A 292 2.19 -29.74 -36.97
CA GLY A 292 1.67 -28.38 -37.10
C GLY A 292 0.53 -28.00 -36.14
N GLU A 293 -0.28 -28.95 -35.66
CA GLU A 293 -1.36 -28.69 -34.70
C GLU A 293 -0.84 -28.51 -33.28
N SER A 294 0.10 -29.35 -32.82
CA SER A 294 0.74 -29.18 -31.51
C SER A 294 1.55 -27.88 -31.43
N SER A 295 2.20 -27.46 -32.53
CA SER A 295 2.86 -26.15 -32.62
C SER A 295 1.88 -24.98 -32.56
N ARG A 296 0.70 -25.09 -33.20
CA ARG A 296 -0.34 -24.05 -33.13
C ARG A 296 -0.95 -23.93 -31.73
N GLN A 297 -1.22 -25.04 -31.06
CA GLN A 297 -1.77 -25.03 -29.69
C GLN A 297 -0.77 -24.49 -28.67
N LEU A 298 0.53 -24.76 -28.86
CA LEU A 298 1.58 -24.16 -28.04
C LEU A 298 1.71 -22.64 -28.31
N ALA A 299 1.69 -22.22 -29.57
CA ALA A 299 1.71 -20.80 -29.93
C ALA A 299 0.50 -20.05 -29.36
N GLU A 300 -0.67 -20.68 -29.36
CA GLU A 300 -1.87 -20.15 -28.72
C GLU A 300 -1.70 -20.04 -27.19
N ALA A 301 -1.15 -21.05 -26.52
CA ALA A 301 -0.90 -21.01 -25.08
C ALA A 301 0.11 -19.92 -24.69
N VAL A 302 1.14 -19.71 -25.50
CA VAL A 302 2.06 -18.57 -25.38
C VAL A 302 1.29 -17.26 -25.58
N GLY A 303 0.42 -17.20 -26.60
CA GLY A 303 -0.45 -16.06 -26.86
C GLY A 303 -1.33 -15.70 -25.66
N LEU A 304 -1.96 -16.68 -25.01
CA LEU A 304 -2.77 -16.47 -23.80
C LEU A 304 -1.93 -15.83 -22.67
N VAL A 305 -0.75 -16.37 -22.38
CA VAL A 305 0.13 -15.79 -21.35
C VAL A 305 0.57 -14.37 -21.70
N ASN A 306 0.89 -14.11 -22.97
CA ASN A 306 1.31 -12.79 -23.43
C ASN A 306 0.19 -11.74 -23.45
N THR A 307 -1.08 -12.13 -23.23
CA THR A 307 -2.19 -11.17 -23.03
C THR A 307 -2.30 -10.66 -21.58
N LEU A 308 -1.50 -11.21 -20.66
CA LEU A 308 -1.46 -10.82 -19.25
C LEU A 308 -0.26 -9.93 -18.98
N ASP A 309 -0.52 -8.75 -18.43
CA ASP A 309 0.53 -7.85 -17.97
C ASP A 309 1.33 -8.52 -16.83
N ASN A 310 2.66 -8.39 -16.86
CA ASN A 310 3.61 -8.96 -15.88
C ASN A 310 3.77 -10.49 -15.88
N TRP A 311 3.24 -11.21 -16.88
CA TRP A 311 3.51 -12.63 -17.11
C TRP A 311 4.48 -12.80 -18.28
N THR A 312 5.49 -13.64 -18.12
CA THR A 312 6.49 -13.90 -19.17
C THR A 312 6.71 -15.40 -19.35
N VAL A 313 6.74 -15.86 -20.59
CA VAL A 313 7.09 -17.25 -20.92
C VAL A 313 8.61 -17.36 -20.96
N VAL A 314 9.19 -18.08 -20.00
CA VAL A 314 10.64 -18.31 -19.88
C VAL A 314 11.08 -19.46 -20.78
N ASP A 315 10.27 -20.52 -20.87
CA ASP A 315 10.56 -21.67 -21.74
C ASP A 315 9.26 -22.40 -22.11
N THR A 316 9.32 -23.21 -23.17
CA THR A 316 8.23 -24.07 -23.62
C THR A 316 8.70 -25.52 -23.77
N VAL A 317 7.85 -26.47 -23.39
CA VAL A 317 8.17 -27.89 -23.41
C VAL A 317 6.99 -28.65 -23.99
N VAL A 318 7.25 -29.45 -25.04
CA VAL A 318 6.26 -30.38 -25.60
C VAL A 318 6.65 -31.81 -25.21
N LEU A 319 5.74 -32.55 -24.57
CA LEU A 319 6.01 -33.92 -24.12
C LEU A 319 4.92 -34.88 -24.54
N SER A 320 5.31 -36.00 -25.11
CA SER A 320 4.35 -37.03 -25.51
C SER A 320 3.70 -37.70 -24.29
N THR A 321 2.37 -37.78 -24.30
CA THR A 321 1.57 -38.54 -23.34
C THR A 321 0.55 -39.43 -24.05
N LYS A 322 0.16 -40.53 -23.41
CA LYS A 322 -0.89 -41.44 -23.92
C LYS A 322 -2.27 -41.09 -23.39
N THR A 323 -2.36 -40.37 -22.27
CA THR A 323 -3.62 -40.11 -21.54
C THR A 323 -3.51 -38.84 -20.70
N PRO A 324 -3.77 -37.64 -21.25
CA PRO A 324 -3.62 -36.37 -20.53
C PRO A 324 -4.64 -36.19 -19.39
N GLU A 325 -5.75 -36.92 -19.42
CA GLU A 325 -6.84 -36.82 -18.44
C GLU A 325 -6.73 -37.80 -17.25
N LYS A 326 -5.67 -38.62 -17.20
CA LYS A 326 -5.48 -39.58 -16.10
C LYS A 326 -4.74 -38.95 -14.93
N LYS A 327 -4.90 -39.56 -13.74
CA LYS A 327 -4.27 -39.16 -12.46
C LYS A 327 -2.76 -38.86 -12.57
N ARG A 328 -2.06 -39.49 -13.52
CA ARG A 328 -0.67 -39.15 -13.90
C ARG A 328 -0.62 -38.77 -15.38
N ILE A 329 -0.44 -37.46 -15.63
CA ILE A 329 -0.41 -36.86 -16.97
C ILE A 329 0.85 -37.31 -17.74
N PHE A 330 1.98 -37.45 -17.05
CA PHE A 330 3.26 -37.86 -17.63
C PHE A 330 3.70 -39.24 -17.11
N GLY A 331 4.28 -40.06 -17.99
CA GLY A 331 4.94 -41.31 -17.59
C GLY A 331 6.17 -41.04 -16.72
N LYS A 332 6.57 -41.99 -15.86
CA LYS A 332 7.65 -41.82 -14.87
C LYS A 332 8.94 -41.19 -15.44
N GLY A 333 9.40 -41.63 -16.62
CA GLY A 333 10.61 -41.10 -17.26
C GLY A 333 10.46 -39.64 -17.75
N ASN A 334 9.34 -39.33 -18.43
CA ASN A 334 9.05 -37.96 -18.88
C ASN A 334 8.86 -37.02 -17.69
N PHE A 335 8.24 -37.50 -16.61
CA PHE A 335 8.05 -36.73 -15.38
C PHE A 335 9.39 -36.40 -14.69
N GLN A 336 10.31 -37.35 -14.60
CA GLN A 336 11.64 -37.12 -14.04
C GLN A 336 12.44 -36.11 -14.86
N SER A 337 12.50 -36.27 -16.18
CA SER A 337 13.18 -35.34 -17.08
C SER A 337 12.58 -33.93 -17.03
N LEU A 338 11.24 -33.82 -17.00
CA LEU A 338 10.56 -32.54 -16.87
C LEU A 338 10.86 -31.87 -15.53
N THR A 339 10.88 -32.64 -14.43
CA THR A 339 11.18 -32.14 -13.09
C THR A 339 12.62 -31.61 -12.99
N GLU A 340 13.60 -32.31 -13.57
CA GLU A 340 14.98 -31.83 -13.64
C GLU A 340 15.08 -30.53 -14.43
N LYS A 341 14.42 -30.45 -15.60
CA LYS A 341 14.43 -29.25 -16.44
C LYS A 341 13.80 -28.04 -15.74
N ILE A 342 12.64 -28.23 -15.10
CA ILE A 342 11.95 -27.17 -14.36
C ILE A 342 12.82 -26.68 -13.20
N ARG A 343 13.41 -27.60 -12.41
CA ARG A 343 14.29 -27.23 -11.28
C ARG A 343 15.59 -26.54 -11.71
N GLN A 344 16.09 -26.81 -12.91
CA GLN A 344 17.28 -26.16 -13.47
C GLN A 344 17.00 -24.79 -14.11
N THR A 345 15.73 -24.46 -14.35
CA THR A 345 15.36 -23.18 -14.98
C THR A 345 15.32 -22.08 -13.92
N ALA A 346 16.24 -21.12 -14.00
CA ALA A 346 16.38 -20.08 -12.99
C ALA A 346 15.24 -19.04 -13.04
N GLY A 347 14.69 -18.72 -11.86
CA GLY A 347 13.73 -17.63 -11.68
C GLY A 347 12.33 -17.92 -12.23
N ILE A 348 11.89 -19.18 -12.26
CA ILE A 348 10.51 -19.53 -12.59
C ILE A 348 9.62 -19.42 -11.34
N THR A 349 8.40 -18.92 -11.51
CA THR A 349 7.45 -18.73 -10.40
C THR A 349 6.23 -19.64 -10.53
N ALA A 350 5.93 -20.10 -11.75
CA ALA A 350 4.83 -21.01 -12.02
C ALA A 350 5.07 -21.87 -13.27
N VAL A 351 4.32 -22.95 -13.40
CA VAL A 351 4.29 -23.82 -14.58
C VAL A 351 2.88 -23.86 -15.14
N PHE A 352 2.71 -23.47 -16.40
CA PHE A 352 1.42 -23.57 -17.09
C PHE A 352 1.38 -24.89 -17.86
N VAL A 353 0.59 -25.85 -17.36
CA VAL A 353 0.31 -27.10 -18.07
C VAL A 353 -0.88 -26.86 -19.00
N ASN A 354 -0.64 -26.85 -20.31
CA ASN A 354 -1.64 -26.54 -21.33
C ASN A 354 -2.61 -27.72 -21.54
N VAL A 355 -3.44 -27.98 -20.54
CA VAL A 355 -4.60 -28.89 -20.52
C VAL A 355 -5.84 -28.09 -20.09
N GLU A 356 -7.04 -28.51 -20.48
CA GLU A 356 -8.27 -27.80 -20.14
C GLU A 356 -8.43 -27.63 -18.62
N HIS A 357 -8.32 -28.73 -17.88
CA HIS A 357 -8.45 -28.74 -16.43
C HIS A 357 -7.46 -29.72 -15.78
N LEU A 358 -6.81 -29.29 -14.70
CA LEU A 358 -6.08 -30.18 -13.81
C LEU A 358 -7.00 -30.65 -12.67
N SER A 359 -6.87 -31.93 -12.30
CA SER A 359 -7.52 -32.40 -11.06
C SER A 359 -6.78 -31.81 -9.84
N PRO A 360 -7.47 -31.47 -8.73
CA PRO A 360 -6.82 -30.89 -7.55
C PRO A 360 -5.69 -31.75 -6.96
N LEU A 361 -5.80 -33.08 -7.12
CA LEU A 361 -4.75 -34.01 -6.69
C LEU A 361 -3.54 -33.94 -7.62
N SER A 362 -3.75 -33.86 -8.94
CA SER A 362 -2.66 -33.71 -9.91
C SER A 362 -1.97 -32.37 -9.79
N GLU A 363 -2.72 -31.27 -9.59
CA GLU A 363 -2.19 -29.94 -9.31
C GLU A 363 -1.22 -29.99 -8.12
N ARG A 364 -1.66 -30.52 -6.97
CA ARG A 364 -0.83 -30.66 -5.77
C ARG A 364 0.40 -31.55 -5.98
N GLU A 365 0.24 -32.71 -6.61
CA GLU A 365 1.36 -33.62 -6.89
C GLU A 365 2.44 -32.94 -7.77
N LEU A 366 2.02 -32.11 -8.74
CA LEU A 366 2.94 -31.37 -9.60
C LEU A 366 3.60 -30.18 -8.87
N GLU A 367 2.83 -29.43 -8.07
CA GLU A 367 3.35 -28.34 -7.23
C GLU A 367 4.37 -28.84 -6.20
N GLU A 368 4.09 -29.94 -5.51
CA GLU A 368 5.02 -30.59 -4.57
C GLU A 368 6.31 -31.05 -5.26
N ALA A 369 6.20 -31.57 -6.49
CA ALA A 369 7.36 -32.04 -7.23
C ALA A 369 8.25 -30.90 -7.77
N TRP A 370 7.64 -29.80 -8.20
CA TRP A 370 8.34 -28.70 -8.88
C TRP A 370 8.68 -27.52 -7.96
N GLY A 371 8.03 -27.42 -6.80
CA GLY A 371 8.26 -26.34 -5.84
C GLY A 371 7.77 -24.97 -6.30
N VAL A 372 6.89 -24.93 -7.30
CA VAL A 372 6.33 -23.72 -7.93
C VAL A 372 4.85 -23.96 -8.25
N LYS A 373 4.07 -22.87 -8.36
CA LYS A 373 2.63 -22.94 -8.62
C LYS A 373 2.33 -23.60 -9.98
N VAL A 374 1.29 -24.42 -10.07
CA VAL A 374 0.89 -25.06 -11.33
C VAL A 374 -0.47 -24.54 -11.79
N LEU A 375 -0.54 -24.14 -13.05
CA LEU A 375 -1.74 -23.57 -13.66
C LEU A 375 -2.23 -24.46 -14.81
N ASP A 376 -3.54 -24.56 -14.96
CA ASP A 376 -4.18 -25.13 -16.14
C ASP A 376 -4.75 -24.04 -17.05
N ARG A 377 -5.25 -24.44 -18.22
CA ARG A 377 -5.72 -23.50 -19.23
C ARG A 377 -6.94 -22.73 -18.75
N TYR A 378 -7.84 -23.38 -18.03
CA TYR A 378 -9.01 -22.73 -17.46
C TYR A 378 -8.64 -21.63 -16.46
N SER A 379 -7.63 -21.87 -15.62
CA SER A 379 -7.12 -20.92 -14.63
C SER A 379 -6.48 -19.70 -15.28
N VAL A 380 -5.69 -19.90 -16.34
CA VAL A 380 -5.10 -18.81 -17.12
C VAL A 380 -6.18 -17.98 -17.81
N VAL A 381 -7.14 -18.63 -18.46
CA VAL A 381 -8.23 -17.95 -19.17
C VAL A 381 -9.13 -17.16 -18.22
N LEU A 382 -9.48 -17.72 -17.05
CA LEU A 382 -10.23 -16.96 -16.04
C LEU A 382 -9.44 -15.77 -15.51
N HIS A 383 -8.13 -15.90 -15.33
CA HIS A 383 -7.29 -14.77 -14.93
C HIS A 383 -7.32 -13.66 -16.01
N ILE A 384 -7.22 -14.01 -17.29
CA ILE A 384 -7.37 -13.07 -18.41
C ILE A 384 -8.73 -12.36 -18.36
N PHE A 385 -9.81 -13.10 -18.16
CA PHE A 385 -11.14 -12.50 -18.06
C PHE A 385 -11.26 -11.57 -16.84
N ARG A 386 -10.72 -11.94 -15.67
CA ARG A 386 -10.68 -11.07 -14.49
C ARG A 386 -9.99 -9.74 -14.79
N CYS A 387 -8.84 -9.78 -15.44
CA CYS A 387 -8.07 -8.59 -15.82
C CYS A 387 -8.85 -7.67 -16.79
N ASN A 388 -9.75 -8.24 -17.60
CA ASN A 388 -10.52 -7.52 -18.61
C ASN A 388 -11.97 -7.18 -18.20
N ALA A 389 -12.42 -7.58 -17.02
CA ALA A 389 -13.79 -7.39 -16.54
C ALA A 389 -14.07 -5.94 -16.10
N ARG A 390 -14.65 -5.12 -16.99
CA ARG A 390 -14.93 -3.70 -16.69
C ARG A 390 -16.34 -3.42 -16.16
N THR A 391 -17.33 -4.21 -16.54
CA THR A 391 -18.73 -4.00 -16.14
C THR A 391 -19.15 -4.91 -14.98
N LYS A 392 -20.23 -4.54 -14.27
CA LYS A 392 -20.78 -5.36 -13.17
C LYS A 392 -21.26 -6.72 -13.70
N GLU A 393 -21.86 -6.74 -14.88
CA GLU A 393 -22.34 -7.93 -15.57
C GLU A 393 -21.17 -8.85 -15.94
N ALA A 394 -20.06 -8.30 -16.47
CA ALA A 394 -18.87 -9.09 -16.81
C ALA A 394 -18.23 -9.68 -15.55
N LYS A 395 -18.11 -8.89 -14.47
CA LYS A 395 -17.61 -9.38 -13.18
C LYS A 395 -18.50 -10.49 -12.62
N LEU A 396 -19.82 -10.34 -12.68
CA LEU A 396 -20.79 -11.37 -12.28
C LEU A 396 -20.71 -12.64 -13.15
N GLN A 397 -20.53 -12.50 -14.47
CA GLN A 397 -20.35 -13.63 -15.39
C GLN A 397 -19.05 -14.40 -15.11
N ILE A 398 -17.97 -13.69 -14.76
CA ILE A 398 -16.72 -14.31 -14.35
C ILE A 398 -16.87 -15.01 -13.01
N SER A 399 -17.51 -14.37 -12.03
CA SER A 399 -17.84 -15.02 -10.76
C SER A 399 -18.74 -16.25 -10.97
N LEU A 400 -19.71 -16.21 -11.89
CA LEU A 400 -20.53 -17.37 -12.29
C LEU A 400 -19.68 -18.48 -12.93
N ALA A 401 -18.70 -18.13 -13.76
CA ALA A 401 -17.75 -19.07 -14.37
C ALA A 401 -16.72 -19.63 -13.36
N GLU A 402 -16.53 -18.98 -12.21
CA GLU A 402 -15.71 -19.49 -11.10
C GLU A 402 -16.47 -20.46 -10.21
N ILE A 403 -17.81 -20.44 -10.23
CA ILE A 403 -18.64 -21.35 -9.42
C ILE A 403 -18.24 -22.80 -9.61
N PRO A 404 -18.01 -23.36 -10.82
CA PRO A 404 -17.53 -24.74 -10.99
C PRO A 404 -16.19 -25.04 -10.31
N LEU A 405 -15.23 -24.10 -10.33
CA LEU A 405 -13.92 -24.23 -9.63
C LEU A 405 -14.10 -24.23 -8.12
N LEU A 406 -14.89 -23.27 -7.63
CA LEU A 406 -15.16 -23.06 -6.21
C LEU A 406 -16.05 -24.17 -5.62
N ARG A 407 -16.94 -24.76 -6.44
CA ARG A 407 -17.87 -25.85 -6.06
C ARG A 407 -17.17 -27.19 -5.80
N SER A 408 -15.95 -27.41 -6.31
CA SER A 408 -15.14 -28.58 -5.89
C SER A 408 -14.45 -28.38 -4.53
N ARG A 409 -14.40 -27.12 -4.04
CA ARG A 409 -13.69 -26.74 -2.81
C ARG A 409 -14.60 -26.26 -1.67
N LEU A 410 -15.89 -25.96 -1.90
CA LEU A 410 -16.82 -25.56 -0.85
C LEU A 410 -18.23 -26.16 -1.06
N LYS A 411 -18.64 -27.05 -0.14
CA LYS A 411 -20.04 -27.26 0.23
C LYS A 411 -20.26 -26.52 1.55
N ASN A 412 -20.87 -25.33 1.48
CA ASN A 412 -21.94 -24.80 2.35
C ASN A 412 -21.97 -23.26 2.32
N GLU A 413 -23.20 -22.74 2.42
CA GLU A 413 -23.66 -21.36 2.67
C GLU A 413 -23.99 -20.42 1.49
N ILE A 414 -25.30 -20.13 1.35
CA ILE A 414 -25.89 -18.79 1.05
C ILE A 414 -27.28 -18.68 1.71
N ALA A 415 -27.55 -17.55 2.39
CA ALA A 415 -28.78 -16.70 2.42
C ALA A 415 -28.75 -15.83 3.71
N ASN A 416 -28.98 -14.50 3.80
CA ASN A 416 -29.74 -13.52 3.02
C ASN A 416 -29.32 -12.06 3.34
N LEU A 417 -29.91 -11.12 2.58
CA LEU A 417 -29.64 -9.70 2.35
C LEU A 417 -30.33 -8.65 3.27
N ASP A 418 -29.78 -7.42 3.19
CA ASP A 418 -30.38 -6.06 3.20
C ASP A 418 -31.27 -5.56 4.37
N GLN A 419 -30.91 -4.41 4.95
CA GLN A 419 -31.52 -3.09 4.68
C GLN A 419 -31.05 -1.98 5.66
N GLN A 420 -31.06 -0.73 5.15
CA GLN A 420 -31.51 0.54 5.76
C GLN A 420 -30.51 1.72 5.71
N GLY A 421 -31.00 2.82 5.14
CA GLY A 421 -30.41 4.15 5.16
C GLY A 421 -31.10 5.08 6.18
N GLY A 422 -30.50 6.25 6.39
CA GLY A 422 -31.08 7.32 7.22
C GLY A 422 -30.31 8.63 7.06
N ARG A 423 -31.02 9.73 6.78
CA ARG A 423 -30.52 11.11 6.73
C ARG A 423 -30.17 11.61 8.14
N SER A 424 -29.00 12.23 8.30
CA SER A 424 -28.55 12.86 9.55
C SER A 424 -29.06 14.31 9.68
N LYS A 425 -29.61 14.65 10.85
CA LYS A 425 -29.79 16.02 11.36
C LYS A 425 -28.82 16.20 12.52
N TYR A 426 -27.85 17.10 12.39
CA TYR A 426 -26.90 17.45 13.45
C TYR A 426 -27.45 18.59 14.31
N ILE A 427 -27.36 18.45 15.64
CA ILE A 427 -27.51 19.55 16.59
C ILE A 427 -26.30 19.53 17.54
N GLY A 428 -25.41 20.51 17.36
CA GLY A 428 -24.97 21.41 18.43
C GLY A 428 -24.15 20.86 19.60
N GLY A 429 -23.00 20.27 19.31
CA GLY A 429 -21.83 20.24 20.21
C GLY A 429 -20.60 19.98 19.35
N SER A 430 -19.70 20.95 19.19
CA SER A 430 -18.52 20.82 18.33
C SER A 430 -17.44 19.93 18.94
N GLU A 431 -17.51 19.70 20.25
CA GLU A 431 -16.49 18.99 21.03
C GLU A 431 -17.13 17.87 21.87
N PHE A 432 -16.47 16.72 21.93
CA PHE A 432 -16.84 15.61 22.81
C PHE A 432 -15.60 14.92 23.35
N ARG A 433 -15.72 14.32 24.54
CA ARG A 433 -14.59 13.63 25.20
C ARG A 433 -14.53 12.16 24.84
N LEU A 434 -13.38 11.73 24.33
CA LEU A 434 -13.00 10.36 24.08
C LEU A 434 -12.08 9.84 25.19
N ALA A 435 -12.32 8.61 25.65
CA ALA A 435 -11.38 7.87 26.47
C ALA A 435 -10.91 6.59 25.76
N VAL A 436 -9.61 6.38 25.74
CA VAL A 436 -8.96 5.20 25.19
C VAL A 436 -8.32 4.43 26.34
N VAL A 437 -8.76 3.20 26.52
CA VAL A 437 -8.38 2.36 27.65
C VAL A 437 -7.19 1.48 27.28
N GLN A 438 -6.08 1.68 27.99
CA GLN A 438 -4.94 0.77 27.96
C GLN A 438 -4.95 -0.08 29.23
N MET A 439 -5.56 -1.26 29.17
CA MET A 439 -5.70 -2.13 30.34
C MET A 439 -4.69 -3.28 30.33
N LYS A 440 -4.30 -3.75 31.52
CA LYS A 440 -3.57 -5.01 31.66
C LYS A 440 -4.52 -6.17 31.40
N VAL A 441 -4.10 -7.13 30.57
CA VAL A 441 -4.87 -8.34 30.25
C VAL A 441 -4.21 -9.54 30.93
N THR A 442 -4.98 -10.29 31.71
CA THR A 442 -4.55 -11.51 32.40
C THR A 442 -5.15 -12.75 31.72
N SER A 443 -4.75 -13.94 32.17
CA SER A 443 -5.37 -15.20 31.76
C SER A 443 -6.74 -15.45 32.39
N VAL A 444 -7.19 -14.63 33.34
CA VAL A 444 -8.46 -14.82 34.03
C VAL A 444 -9.51 -13.88 33.43
N LYS A 445 -10.38 -14.42 32.57
CA LYS A 445 -11.43 -13.66 31.87
C LYS A 445 -12.26 -12.79 32.82
N ALA A 446 -12.70 -13.33 33.96
CA ALA A 446 -13.51 -12.60 34.93
C ALA A 446 -12.79 -11.37 35.52
N GLU A 447 -11.46 -11.44 35.73
CA GLU A 447 -10.66 -10.31 36.17
C GLU A 447 -10.61 -9.23 35.10
N ASN A 448 -10.37 -9.62 33.84
CA ASN A 448 -10.35 -8.72 32.70
C ASN A 448 -11.71 -7.99 32.54
N LEU A 449 -12.82 -8.72 32.61
CA LEU A 449 -14.17 -8.13 32.50
C LEU A 449 -14.48 -7.16 33.65
N SER A 450 -14.12 -7.52 34.88
CA SER A 450 -14.27 -6.65 36.05
C SER A 450 -13.42 -5.37 35.91
N ARG A 451 -12.18 -5.51 35.47
CA ARG A 451 -11.25 -4.41 35.22
C ARG A 451 -11.77 -3.47 34.12
N ALA A 452 -12.22 -4.03 32.99
CA ALA A 452 -12.78 -3.28 31.88
C ALA A 452 -14.01 -2.47 32.34
N ARG A 453 -14.94 -3.08 33.07
CA ARG A 453 -16.11 -2.37 33.63
C ARG A 453 -15.71 -1.23 34.56
N SER A 454 -14.72 -1.45 35.43
CA SER A 454 -14.22 -0.40 36.33
C SER A 454 -13.63 0.78 35.56
N LEU A 455 -12.80 0.51 34.54
CA LEU A 455 -12.16 1.53 33.72
C LEU A 455 -13.16 2.30 32.85
N VAL A 456 -14.19 1.63 32.32
CA VAL A 456 -15.30 2.30 31.59
C VAL A 456 -16.05 3.24 32.53
N LYS A 457 -16.34 2.82 33.76
CA LYS A 457 -17.01 3.65 34.76
C LYS A 457 -16.15 4.85 35.17
N GLU A 458 -14.84 4.64 35.35
CA GLU A 458 -13.89 5.71 35.65
C GLU A 458 -13.84 6.74 34.51
N ALA A 459 -13.71 6.28 33.26
CA ALA A 459 -13.71 7.14 32.08
C ALA A 459 -14.99 7.97 31.96
N ALA A 460 -16.15 7.35 32.17
CA ALA A 460 -17.43 8.05 32.18
C ALA A 460 -17.52 9.08 33.33
N GLY A 461 -16.97 8.74 34.50
CA GLY A 461 -16.85 9.67 35.64
C GLY A 461 -16.00 10.91 35.34
N GLN A 462 -15.06 10.81 34.39
CA GLN A 462 -14.26 11.93 33.86
C GLN A 462 -14.90 12.63 32.65
N GLY A 463 -16.16 12.32 32.34
CA GLY A 463 -16.94 12.97 31.29
C GLY A 463 -16.77 12.37 29.89
N ALA A 464 -16.12 11.21 29.75
CA ALA A 464 -16.01 10.55 28.45
C ALA A 464 -17.40 10.14 27.94
N GLN A 465 -17.69 10.47 26.68
CA GLN A 465 -18.94 10.13 25.99
C GLN A 465 -18.77 8.93 25.05
N LEU A 466 -17.53 8.68 24.62
CA LEU A 466 -17.10 7.52 23.85
C LEU A 466 -15.89 6.89 24.54
N VAL A 467 -15.94 5.58 24.77
CA VAL A 467 -14.87 4.81 25.42
C VAL A 467 -14.43 3.66 24.51
N VAL A 468 -13.13 3.44 24.36
CA VAL A 468 -12.54 2.40 23.50
C VAL A 468 -11.68 1.45 24.32
N LEU A 469 -12.04 0.17 24.35
CA LEU A 469 -11.25 -0.92 24.94
C LEU A 469 -10.26 -1.51 23.92
N PRO A 470 -9.22 -2.24 24.36
CA PRO A 470 -8.19 -2.77 23.47
C PRO A 470 -8.56 -4.11 22.78
N GLU A 471 -7.76 -4.51 21.80
CA GLU A 471 -7.88 -5.81 21.14
C GLU A 471 -7.68 -6.96 22.14
N CYS A 472 -8.51 -8.01 22.02
CA CYS A 472 -8.50 -9.18 22.91
C CYS A 472 -8.49 -8.80 24.40
N PHE A 473 -9.26 -7.79 24.80
CA PHE A 473 -9.23 -7.31 26.19
C PHE A 473 -9.66 -8.36 27.21
N ASN A 474 -10.44 -9.38 26.80
CA ASN A 474 -11.00 -10.40 27.69
C ASN A 474 -10.11 -11.64 27.86
N SER A 475 -9.02 -11.80 27.08
CA SER A 475 -8.20 -13.01 27.07
C SER A 475 -6.77 -12.78 26.58
N PRO A 476 -5.79 -13.62 26.97
CA PRO A 476 -4.46 -13.58 26.37
C PRO A 476 -4.50 -13.71 24.85
N TYR A 477 -3.67 -12.94 24.15
CA TYR A 477 -3.60 -12.96 22.69
C TYR A 477 -2.66 -14.06 22.19
N GLY A 478 -3.20 -14.99 21.40
CA GLY A 478 -2.43 -16.11 20.83
C GLY A 478 -3.33 -17.19 20.21
N THR A 479 -2.83 -17.85 19.16
CA THR A 479 -3.55 -18.91 18.42
C THR A 479 -3.96 -20.09 19.29
N SER A 480 -3.17 -20.37 20.34
CA SER A 480 -3.46 -21.41 21.35
C SER A 480 -4.58 -21.03 22.33
N PHE A 481 -4.92 -19.74 22.45
CA PHE A 481 -5.92 -19.26 23.39
C PHE A 481 -7.28 -19.03 22.74
N PHE A 482 -7.33 -18.58 21.48
CA PHE A 482 -8.59 -18.12 20.87
C PHE A 482 -9.75 -19.11 21.00
N SER A 483 -9.53 -20.41 20.75
CA SER A 483 -10.58 -21.43 20.85
C SER A 483 -11.11 -21.63 22.27
N SER A 484 -10.24 -21.53 23.28
CA SER A 484 -10.62 -21.76 24.69
C SER A 484 -11.32 -20.57 25.32
N TYR A 485 -11.05 -19.37 24.82
CA TYR A 485 -11.65 -18.13 25.33
C TYR A 485 -12.81 -17.63 24.47
N ALA A 486 -13.02 -18.21 23.29
CA ALA A 486 -14.06 -17.81 22.36
C ALA A 486 -15.46 -17.82 23.00
N GLU A 487 -16.27 -16.86 22.59
CA GLU A 487 -17.67 -16.75 23.00
C GLU A 487 -18.57 -16.56 21.79
N LYS A 488 -19.79 -17.10 21.87
CA LYS A 488 -20.86 -16.64 20.99
C LYS A 488 -21.22 -15.20 21.34
N ILE A 489 -21.72 -14.45 20.37
CA ILE A 489 -22.24 -13.10 20.59
C ILE A 489 -23.77 -13.15 20.36
N PRO A 490 -24.59 -12.92 21.40
CA PRO A 490 -24.23 -12.49 22.75
C PRO A 490 -23.66 -13.61 23.65
N GLY A 491 -22.75 -13.22 24.54
CA GLY A 491 -22.05 -14.03 25.55
C GLY A 491 -21.62 -13.19 26.77
N GLU A 492 -20.92 -13.80 27.73
CA GLU A 492 -20.52 -13.21 29.02
C GLU A 492 -19.85 -11.84 28.87
N SER A 493 -18.86 -11.75 27.97
CA SER A 493 -18.11 -10.53 27.71
C SER A 493 -19.03 -9.44 27.16
N THR A 494 -19.82 -9.75 26.13
CA THR A 494 -20.72 -8.77 25.49
C THR A 494 -21.87 -8.32 26.40
N GLN A 495 -22.39 -9.19 27.27
CA GLN A 495 -23.41 -8.83 28.26
C GLN A 495 -22.83 -7.88 29.31
N THR A 496 -21.61 -8.15 29.78
CA THR A 496 -20.90 -7.27 30.72
C THR A 496 -20.66 -5.89 30.12
N LEU A 497 -20.23 -5.84 28.85
CA LEU A 497 -20.01 -4.58 28.14
C LEU A 497 -21.31 -3.81 27.88
N SER A 498 -22.38 -4.49 27.46
CA SER A 498 -23.71 -3.89 27.29
C SER A 498 -24.20 -3.22 28.57
N GLN A 499 -24.09 -3.93 29.70
CA GLN A 499 -24.48 -3.39 31.01
C GLN A 499 -23.58 -2.23 31.44
N ALA A 500 -22.26 -2.32 31.22
CA ALA A 500 -21.33 -1.25 31.54
C ALA A 500 -21.59 0.03 30.74
N ALA A 501 -21.90 -0.10 29.44
CA ALA A 501 -22.27 1.00 28.56
C ALA A 501 -23.56 1.69 29.04
N LYS A 502 -24.59 0.90 29.40
CA LYS A 502 -25.87 1.37 29.91
C LYS A 502 -25.76 2.08 31.25
N GLU A 503 -25.04 1.49 32.21
CA GLU A 503 -24.83 2.07 33.54
C GLU A 503 -24.06 3.39 33.47
N SER A 504 -23.09 3.46 32.56
CA SER A 504 -22.22 4.63 32.39
C SER A 504 -22.77 5.67 31.40
N ARG A 505 -23.82 5.31 30.63
CA ARG A 505 -24.44 6.13 29.57
C ARG A 505 -23.44 6.62 28.52
N VAL A 506 -22.55 5.73 28.09
CA VAL A 506 -21.50 6.03 27.08
C VAL A 506 -21.68 5.18 25.84
N TYR A 507 -21.16 5.66 24.71
CA TYR A 507 -20.85 4.79 23.58
C TYR A 507 -19.60 3.97 23.94
N LEU A 508 -19.68 2.65 23.83
CA LEU A 508 -18.58 1.75 24.20
C LEU A 508 -18.15 0.92 23.00
N VAL A 509 -16.96 1.23 22.47
CA VAL A 509 -16.25 0.37 21.53
C VAL A 509 -15.55 -0.71 22.36
N GLY A 510 -16.13 -1.90 22.37
CA GLY A 510 -15.79 -3.03 23.22
C GLY A 510 -14.48 -3.74 22.88
N GLY A 511 -13.50 -3.03 22.32
CA GLY A 511 -12.22 -3.61 21.94
C GLY A 511 -12.41 -4.76 20.98
N SER A 512 -11.78 -5.90 21.24
CA SER A 512 -12.21 -7.13 20.59
C SER A 512 -12.13 -8.35 21.50
N ILE A 513 -12.84 -9.41 21.10
CA ILE A 513 -12.83 -10.73 21.75
C ILE A 513 -12.73 -11.83 20.68
N PRO A 514 -12.23 -13.03 21.00
CA PRO A 514 -12.44 -14.20 20.18
C PRO A 514 -13.94 -14.54 20.16
N GLU A 515 -14.55 -14.52 18.98
CA GLU A 515 -15.94 -14.89 18.73
C GLU A 515 -16.00 -16.30 18.12
N GLU A 516 -16.89 -17.16 18.62
CA GLU A 516 -17.29 -18.39 17.94
C GLU A 516 -18.61 -18.16 17.21
N ASP A 517 -18.64 -18.44 15.90
CA ASP A 517 -19.86 -18.43 15.10
C ASP A 517 -19.84 -19.57 14.09
N GLU A 518 -20.86 -20.42 14.13
CA GLU A 518 -21.02 -21.59 13.24
C GLU A 518 -19.76 -22.47 13.11
N GLY A 519 -19.04 -22.68 14.22
CA GLY A 519 -17.83 -23.51 14.25
C GLY A 519 -16.58 -22.83 13.69
N ARG A 520 -16.66 -21.54 13.34
CA ARG A 520 -15.52 -20.69 12.97
C ARG A 520 -15.21 -19.73 14.11
N LEU A 521 -13.94 -19.32 14.19
CA LEU A 521 -13.48 -18.35 15.17
C LEU A 521 -13.14 -17.02 14.48
N TYR A 522 -13.46 -15.90 15.12
CA TYR A 522 -13.20 -14.56 14.60
C TYR A 522 -12.58 -13.68 15.68
N ASN A 523 -11.84 -12.65 15.29
CA ASN A 523 -11.45 -11.55 16.18
C ASN A 523 -12.46 -10.42 15.98
N THR A 524 -13.32 -10.19 16.98
CA THR A 524 -14.55 -9.41 16.81
C THR A 524 -14.65 -8.25 17.79
N CYS A 525 -14.79 -7.05 17.24
CA CYS A 525 -15.15 -5.84 17.95
C CYS A 525 -16.67 -5.67 17.98
N VAL A 526 -17.21 -5.31 19.14
CA VAL A 526 -18.62 -4.96 19.33
C VAL A 526 -18.73 -3.53 19.83
N VAL A 527 -19.76 -2.81 19.40
CA VAL A 527 -20.04 -1.44 19.86
C VAL A 527 -21.40 -1.38 20.51
N PHE A 528 -21.47 -0.82 21.71
CA PHE A 528 -22.70 -0.62 22.45
C PHE A 528 -23.07 0.86 22.54
N GLY A 529 -24.37 1.14 22.46
CA GLY A 529 -24.93 2.46 22.72
C GLY A 529 -25.06 2.76 24.20
N PRO A 530 -25.40 4.02 24.56
CA PRO A 530 -25.57 4.46 25.95
C PRO A 530 -26.79 3.82 26.65
N ASP A 531 -27.66 3.16 25.90
CA ASP A 531 -28.79 2.34 26.38
C ASP A 531 -28.41 0.86 26.60
N GLY A 532 -27.20 0.47 26.21
CA GLY A 532 -26.70 -0.91 26.24
C GLY A 532 -26.98 -1.71 24.97
N GLU A 533 -27.63 -1.13 23.96
CA GLU A 533 -27.96 -1.84 22.72
C GLU A 533 -26.71 -2.07 21.85
N LEU A 534 -26.63 -3.22 21.19
CA LEU A 534 -25.55 -3.54 20.26
C LEU A 534 -25.74 -2.76 18.95
N LEU A 535 -24.88 -1.78 18.71
CA LEU A 535 -24.94 -0.92 17.52
C LEU A 535 -24.16 -1.48 16.33
N LEU A 536 -23.08 -2.21 16.59
CA LEU A 536 -22.18 -2.71 15.56
C LEU A 536 -21.45 -3.97 16.01
N LYS A 537 -21.24 -4.89 15.07
CA LYS A 537 -20.31 -6.01 15.17
C LYS A 537 -19.33 -5.93 13.99
N HIS A 538 -18.04 -5.88 14.27
CA HIS A 538 -16.97 -5.79 13.28
C HIS A 538 -15.99 -6.95 13.48
N ARG A 539 -15.88 -7.82 12.48
CA ARG A 539 -14.88 -8.89 12.43
C ARG A 539 -13.64 -8.36 11.72
N LYS A 540 -12.46 -8.58 12.33
CA LYS A 540 -11.16 -8.18 11.77
C LYS A 540 -11.04 -8.66 10.34
N ILE A 541 -10.82 -7.74 9.41
CA ILE A 541 -10.84 -8.05 7.97
C ILE A 541 -9.49 -8.65 7.57
N HIS A 542 -8.40 -8.03 8.03
CA HIS A 542 -7.05 -8.46 7.70
C HIS A 542 -6.42 -9.18 8.90
N LEU A 543 -6.26 -10.49 8.77
CA LEU A 543 -5.62 -11.33 9.79
C LEU A 543 -4.12 -11.07 9.84
N PHE A 544 -3.56 -11.14 11.05
CA PHE A 544 -2.15 -10.89 11.31
C PHE A 544 -1.29 -12.11 10.99
N ASP A 545 -0.94 -12.24 9.72
CA ASP A 545 -0.02 -13.27 9.21
C ASP A 545 1.31 -12.63 8.83
N ILE A 546 2.31 -12.74 9.71
CA ILE A 546 3.65 -12.22 9.47
C ILE A 546 4.72 -13.26 9.80
N ASP A 547 5.81 -13.23 9.02
CA ASP A 547 7.04 -13.94 9.32
C ASP A 547 8.21 -12.97 9.11
N VAL A 548 8.74 -12.43 10.21
CA VAL A 548 9.92 -11.58 10.23
C VAL A 548 11.08 -12.46 10.72
N PRO A 549 11.97 -12.92 9.80
CA PRO A 549 12.99 -13.91 10.13
C PRO A 549 13.84 -13.50 11.34
N GLY A 550 13.93 -14.41 12.32
CA GLY A 550 14.72 -14.21 13.54
C GLY A 550 14.13 -13.21 14.54
N LYS A 551 12.95 -12.62 14.29
CA LYS A 551 12.28 -11.69 15.22
C LYS A 551 10.92 -12.20 15.68
N ILE A 552 9.96 -12.35 14.78
CA ILE A 552 8.61 -12.81 15.13
C ILE A 552 7.92 -13.49 13.95
N ARG A 553 7.29 -14.63 14.24
CA ARG A 553 6.34 -15.29 13.35
C ARG A 553 5.01 -15.40 14.09
N PHE A 554 3.94 -14.94 13.45
CA PHE A 554 2.58 -15.04 13.98
C PHE A 554 1.63 -15.25 12.82
N GLN A 555 0.71 -16.20 12.94
CA GLN A 555 -0.21 -16.57 11.88
C GLN A 555 -1.62 -16.73 12.45
N GLU A 556 -2.36 -15.63 12.53
CA GLU A 556 -3.75 -15.63 13.03
C GLU A 556 -4.64 -16.59 12.21
N SER A 557 -4.39 -16.70 10.91
CA SER A 557 -5.20 -17.52 10.00
C SER A 557 -5.15 -19.02 10.24
N GLU A 558 -4.22 -19.51 11.09
CA GLU A 558 -4.22 -20.91 11.53
C GLU A 558 -5.46 -21.23 12.39
N THR A 559 -6.00 -20.23 13.09
CA THR A 559 -7.11 -20.42 14.04
C THR A 559 -8.32 -19.55 13.71
N LEU A 560 -8.12 -18.32 13.25
CA LEU A 560 -9.17 -17.34 13.03
C LEU A 560 -9.57 -17.24 11.55
N SER A 561 -10.82 -16.87 11.33
CA SER A 561 -11.40 -16.54 10.03
C SER A 561 -11.50 -15.02 9.86
N PRO A 562 -11.30 -14.49 8.63
CA PRO A 562 -11.41 -13.06 8.37
C PRO A 562 -12.87 -12.60 8.33
N GLY A 563 -13.09 -11.34 8.71
CA GLY A 563 -14.31 -10.61 8.42
C GLY A 563 -14.43 -10.20 6.95
N ASN A 564 -15.62 -9.78 6.53
CA ASN A 564 -15.94 -9.46 5.14
C ASN A 564 -16.81 -8.19 4.97
N THR A 565 -16.91 -7.36 6.01
CA THR A 565 -17.76 -6.16 6.01
C THR A 565 -17.03 -4.93 6.52
N LEU A 566 -17.21 -3.80 5.82
CA LEU A 566 -16.88 -2.48 6.35
C LEU A 566 -17.85 -2.12 7.47
N SER A 567 -17.35 -1.62 8.60
CA SER A 567 -18.13 -1.43 9.81
C SER A 567 -18.00 -0.01 10.33
N MET A 568 -19.13 0.70 10.38
CA MET A 568 -19.23 2.07 10.93
C MET A 568 -20.50 2.20 11.76
N PHE A 569 -20.47 3.09 12.75
CA PHE A 569 -21.65 3.44 13.54
C PHE A 569 -21.76 4.95 13.73
N GLN A 570 -22.98 5.43 13.91
CA GLN A 570 -23.28 6.84 14.08
C GLN A 570 -23.42 7.18 15.57
N THR A 571 -22.80 8.28 15.99
CA THR A 571 -23.05 8.92 17.29
C THR A 571 -23.75 10.26 17.09
N PRO A 572 -24.27 10.93 18.14
CA PRO A 572 -24.79 12.29 18.03
C PRO A 572 -23.71 13.30 17.61
N PHE A 573 -22.43 12.96 17.80
CA PHE A 573 -21.29 13.82 17.52
C PHE A 573 -20.76 13.62 16.10
N CYS A 574 -20.42 12.38 15.74
CA CYS A 574 -19.76 12.06 14.48
C CYS A 574 -20.02 10.62 13.99
N GLN A 575 -19.67 10.36 12.74
CA GLN A 575 -19.60 9.02 12.15
C GLN A 575 -18.24 8.39 12.50
N VAL A 576 -18.26 7.18 13.05
CA VAL A 576 -17.08 6.45 13.49
C VAL A 576 -16.86 5.18 12.65
N GLY A 577 -15.65 4.99 12.13
CA GLY A 577 -15.22 3.75 11.47
C GLY A 577 -14.38 2.87 12.39
N VAL A 578 -14.54 1.55 12.28
CA VAL A 578 -13.86 0.57 13.15
C VAL A 578 -12.96 -0.35 12.32
N GLY A 579 -11.71 -0.50 12.74
CA GLY A 579 -10.81 -1.56 12.29
C GLY A 579 -10.13 -2.22 13.49
N ILE A 580 -9.51 -3.38 13.33
CA ILE A 580 -8.78 -4.05 14.41
C ILE A 580 -7.32 -4.25 14.01
N CYS A 581 -6.43 -3.68 14.81
CA CYS A 581 -4.98 -3.92 14.79
C CYS A 581 -4.35 -3.88 13.39
N TYR A 582 -4.16 -5.04 12.77
CA TYR A 582 -3.53 -5.20 11.47
C TYR A 582 -4.29 -4.51 10.33
N ASP A 583 -5.61 -4.29 10.49
CA ASP A 583 -6.42 -3.47 9.60
C ASP A 583 -5.84 -2.07 9.37
N ILE A 584 -5.11 -1.51 10.34
CA ILE A 584 -4.48 -0.20 10.19
C ILE A 584 -3.40 -0.19 9.10
N ARG A 585 -2.83 -1.32 8.69
CA ARG A 585 -1.81 -1.40 7.62
C ARG A 585 -2.38 -1.22 6.22
N PHE A 586 -3.70 -1.32 6.06
CA PHE A 586 -4.39 -1.22 4.79
C PHE A 586 -5.00 0.18 4.68
N ALA A 587 -4.28 1.08 4.00
CA ALA A 587 -4.69 2.49 3.86
C ALA A 587 -6.08 2.62 3.21
N GLU A 588 -6.41 1.68 2.32
CA GLU A 588 -7.68 1.60 1.61
C GLU A 588 -8.87 1.52 2.56
N LEU A 589 -8.74 0.82 3.68
CA LEU A 589 -9.81 0.70 4.67
C LEU A 589 -10.16 2.08 5.28
N ALA A 590 -9.14 2.85 5.66
CA ALA A 590 -9.33 4.19 6.20
C ALA A 590 -9.89 5.17 5.16
N GLN A 591 -9.43 5.06 3.91
CA GLN A 591 -9.92 5.86 2.80
C GLN A 591 -11.40 5.58 2.51
N LEU A 592 -11.79 4.30 2.51
CA LEU A 592 -13.20 3.90 2.35
C LEU A 592 -14.07 4.46 3.48
N TYR A 593 -13.61 4.42 4.73
CA TYR A 593 -14.35 5.01 5.85
C TYR A 593 -14.46 6.54 5.73
N SER A 594 -13.38 7.24 5.40
CA SER A 594 -13.41 8.70 5.21
C SER A 594 -14.32 9.12 4.06
N ARG A 595 -14.26 8.41 2.92
CA ARG A 595 -15.17 8.63 1.77
C ARG A 595 -16.64 8.40 2.14
N LYS A 596 -16.93 7.57 3.13
CA LYS A 596 -18.28 7.37 3.67
C LYS A 596 -18.64 8.33 4.82
N GLY A 597 -17.83 9.35 5.05
CA GLY A 597 -18.13 10.43 6.00
C GLY A 597 -17.59 10.21 7.41
N ALA A 598 -16.73 9.21 7.65
CA ALA A 598 -16.09 9.04 8.94
C ALA A 598 -15.27 10.30 9.31
N GLN A 599 -15.37 10.70 10.58
CA GLN A 599 -14.61 11.78 11.18
C GLN A 599 -13.67 11.28 12.27
N LEU A 600 -13.95 10.08 12.80
CA LEU A 600 -13.11 9.34 13.74
C LEU A 600 -12.94 7.91 13.26
N LEU A 601 -11.70 7.41 13.27
CA LEU A 601 -11.39 5.99 13.09
C LEU A 601 -10.85 5.43 14.42
N VAL A 602 -11.38 4.28 14.82
CA VAL A 602 -10.93 3.58 16.03
C VAL A 602 -10.29 2.24 15.66
N TYR A 603 -9.12 1.98 16.24
CA TYR A 603 -8.41 0.71 16.08
C TYR A 603 -8.01 0.13 17.44
N PRO A 604 -8.85 -0.73 18.05
CA PRO A 604 -8.35 -1.66 19.06
C PRO A 604 -7.24 -2.50 18.45
N GLY A 605 -6.05 -2.56 19.07
CA GLY A 605 -4.94 -3.33 18.51
C GLY A 605 -3.76 -3.55 19.43
N ALA A 606 -3.12 -4.70 19.32
CA ALA A 606 -1.92 -5.07 20.07
C ALA A 606 -0.72 -5.24 19.12
N PHE A 607 0.07 -4.19 18.89
CA PHE A 607 1.35 -4.34 18.18
C PHE A 607 2.41 -4.95 19.10
N ASN A 608 3.39 -5.66 18.54
CA ASN A 608 4.47 -6.28 19.32
C ASN A 608 5.71 -5.39 19.44
N MET A 609 6.69 -5.83 20.23
CA MET A 609 7.96 -5.12 20.46
C MET A 609 8.85 -4.92 19.22
N THR A 610 8.58 -5.62 18.10
CA THR A 610 9.30 -5.40 16.82
C THR A 610 8.59 -4.36 15.97
N THR A 611 7.28 -4.53 15.76
CA THR A 611 6.49 -3.70 14.84
C THR A 611 5.96 -2.43 15.50
N GLY A 612 5.80 -2.42 16.83
CA GLY A 612 5.34 -1.29 17.63
C GLY A 612 6.22 -0.05 17.47
N PRO A 613 7.51 -0.13 17.84
CA PRO A 613 8.43 1.01 17.72
C PRO A 613 8.55 1.55 16.30
N ALA A 614 8.48 0.67 15.29
CA ALA A 614 8.66 1.04 13.89
C ALA A 614 7.39 1.65 13.26
N HIS A 615 6.22 1.07 13.54
CA HIS A 615 5.02 1.27 12.74
C HIS A 615 3.81 1.80 13.51
N TRP A 616 3.72 1.64 14.83
CA TRP A 616 2.51 1.96 15.58
C TRP A 616 2.11 3.43 15.44
N GLU A 617 3.00 4.36 15.78
CA GLU A 617 2.74 5.79 15.65
C GLU A 617 2.66 6.24 14.18
N LEU A 618 3.55 5.70 13.34
CA LEU A 618 3.63 6.02 11.91
C LEU A 618 2.29 5.77 11.20
N LEU A 619 1.73 4.56 11.34
CA LEU A 619 0.51 4.18 10.64
C LEU A 619 -0.69 5.02 11.11
N GLN A 620 -0.81 5.29 12.40
CA GLN A 620 -1.90 6.11 12.95
C GLN A 620 -1.87 7.53 12.41
N ARG A 621 -0.69 8.16 12.43
CA ARG A 621 -0.50 9.50 11.90
C ARG A 621 -0.76 9.56 10.40
N ALA A 622 -0.34 8.54 9.66
CA ALA A 622 -0.64 8.41 8.23
C ALA A 622 -2.16 8.31 7.97
N ARG A 623 -2.90 7.44 8.69
CA ARG A 623 -4.35 7.34 8.54
C ARG A 623 -5.07 8.65 8.88
N ALA A 624 -4.61 9.36 9.90
CA ALA A 624 -5.21 10.63 10.30
C ALA A 624 -5.02 11.72 9.22
N VAL A 625 -3.78 11.90 8.75
CA VAL A 625 -3.42 12.97 7.81
C VAL A 625 -3.95 12.73 6.39
N ASP A 626 -3.87 11.50 5.88
CA ASP A 626 -4.29 11.16 4.50
C ASP A 626 -5.80 11.26 4.30
N ASN A 627 -6.55 11.17 5.40
CA ASN A 627 -8.00 11.13 5.39
C ASN A 627 -8.65 12.33 6.10
N GLN A 628 -7.84 13.18 6.74
CA GLN A 628 -8.27 14.31 7.57
C GLN A 628 -9.37 13.89 8.56
N VAL A 629 -9.03 12.92 9.41
CA VAL A 629 -9.89 12.35 10.45
C VAL A 629 -9.10 12.24 11.76
N TYR A 630 -9.82 12.20 12.89
CA TYR A 630 -9.21 11.74 14.13
C TYR A 630 -8.96 10.23 14.05
N VAL A 631 -7.88 9.76 14.68
CA VAL A 631 -7.57 8.33 14.83
C VAL A 631 -7.32 8.03 16.30
N ALA A 632 -7.95 7.00 16.83
CA ALA A 632 -7.74 6.54 18.20
C ALA A 632 -7.40 5.06 18.24
N THR A 633 -6.36 4.70 18.99
CA THR A 633 -5.91 3.31 19.09
C THR A 633 -5.83 2.84 20.53
N ALA A 634 -6.50 1.75 20.84
CA ALA A 634 -6.53 1.14 22.17
C ALA A 634 -5.71 -0.16 22.16
N ALA A 635 -4.61 -0.17 22.91
CA ALA A 635 -3.72 -1.31 23.04
C ALA A 635 -3.77 -1.89 24.46
N PRO A 636 -3.57 -3.21 24.64
CA PRO A 636 -3.30 -3.76 25.95
C PRO A 636 -2.03 -3.16 26.54
N ALA A 637 -1.98 -2.99 27.86
CA ALA A 637 -0.75 -2.64 28.57
C ALA A 637 0.31 -3.74 28.39
N ARG A 638 1.58 -3.36 28.47
CA ARG A 638 2.69 -4.30 28.31
C ARG A 638 2.73 -5.30 29.47
N GLU A 639 2.85 -6.58 29.11
CA GLU A 639 3.09 -7.67 30.06
C GLU A 639 4.23 -8.54 29.54
N GLU A 640 5.40 -8.44 30.19
CA GLU A 640 6.64 -9.09 29.76
C GLU A 640 6.57 -10.63 29.88
N SER A 641 5.69 -11.14 30.75
CA SER A 641 5.49 -12.59 30.91
C SER A 641 4.50 -13.20 29.90
N ALA A 642 3.81 -12.38 29.10
CA ALA A 642 2.87 -12.86 28.10
C ALA A 642 3.58 -13.48 26.89
N SER A 643 2.96 -14.50 26.28
CA SER A 643 3.47 -15.09 25.03
C SER A 643 3.53 -14.08 23.88
N TYR A 644 2.65 -13.08 23.90
CA TYR A 644 2.66 -11.97 22.98
C TYR A 644 2.77 -10.66 23.77
N VAL A 645 3.95 -10.05 23.74
CA VAL A 645 4.24 -8.82 24.49
C VAL A 645 3.73 -7.61 23.71
N SER A 646 2.66 -7.00 24.21
CA SER A 646 2.07 -5.78 23.65
C SER A 646 3.02 -4.59 23.79
N TRP A 647 3.11 -3.78 22.74
CA TRP A 647 3.83 -2.52 22.72
C TRP A 647 3.23 -1.51 23.70
N GLY A 648 1.88 -1.49 23.83
CA GLY A 648 1.13 -0.46 24.55
C GLY A 648 1.01 0.82 23.72
N HIS A 649 1.22 1.98 24.36
CA HIS A 649 1.21 3.29 23.72
C HIS A 649 -0.10 3.64 23.00
N SER A 650 -1.24 3.30 23.60
CA SER A 650 -2.56 3.79 23.16
C SER A 650 -2.53 5.30 22.97
N MET A 651 -3.11 5.81 21.89
CA MET A 651 -3.03 7.23 21.57
C MET A 651 -4.21 7.74 20.74
N VAL A 652 -4.32 9.07 20.69
CA VAL A 652 -5.24 9.80 19.83
C VAL A 652 -4.46 10.77 18.96
N VAL A 653 -4.76 10.78 17.66
CA VAL A 653 -4.13 11.62 16.64
C VAL A 653 -5.18 12.51 15.99
N ASN A 654 -4.87 13.79 15.79
CA ASN A 654 -5.76 14.76 15.15
C ASN A 654 -5.72 14.70 13.60
N PRO A 655 -6.67 15.36 12.90
CA PRO A 655 -6.71 15.41 11.43
C PRO A 655 -5.46 16.01 10.75
N TRP A 656 -4.59 16.70 11.48
CA TRP A 656 -3.30 17.22 10.98
C TRP A 656 -2.15 16.21 11.11
N GLY A 657 -2.41 15.07 11.74
CA GLY A 657 -1.41 14.02 12.00
C GLY A 657 -0.59 14.28 13.25
N GLU A 658 -1.05 15.11 14.19
CA GLU A 658 -0.38 15.37 15.47
C GLU A 658 -0.94 14.46 16.57
N VAL A 659 -0.06 13.93 17.41
CA VAL A 659 -0.45 13.10 18.56
C VAL A 659 -0.99 14.02 19.66
N VAL A 660 -2.29 13.93 19.92
CA VAL A 660 -3.00 14.75 20.93
C VAL A 660 -2.71 14.21 22.33
N SER A 661 -2.73 12.90 22.49
CA SER A 661 -2.55 12.23 23.78
C SER A 661 -2.01 10.82 23.54
N LYS A 662 -1.11 10.35 24.41
CA LYS A 662 -0.41 9.06 24.25
C LYS A 662 -0.04 8.46 25.61
N ALA A 663 -0.31 7.17 25.79
CA ALA A 663 0.11 6.40 26.95
C ALA A 663 1.60 5.98 26.88
N GLY A 664 2.15 5.63 28.03
CA GLY A 664 3.35 4.80 28.13
C GLY A 664 3.07 3.31 27.82
N PRO A 665 3.92 2.40 28.29
CA PRO A 665 3.66 0.95 28.21
C PRO A 665 2.71 0.43 29.31
N GLU A 666 2.60 1.16 30.42
CA GLU A 666 1.83 0.78 31.61
C GLU A 666 0.32 0.96 31.43
N GLU A 667 -0.46 0.41 32.36
CA GLU A 667 -1.90 0.62 32.38
C GLU A 667 -2.27 2.11 32.50
N ALA A 668 -3.18 2.59 31.65
CA ALA A 668 -3.56 4.00 31.60
C ALA A 668 -4.93 4.24 30.96
N LEU A 669 -5.56 5.36 31.33
CA LEU A 669 -6.67 5.97 30.59
C LEU A 669 -6.15 7.19 29.83
N VAL A 670 -6.29 7.17 28.51
CA VAL A 670 -5.88 8.27 27.63
C VAL A 670 -7.13 9.05 27.25
N TYR A 671 -7.18 10.32 27.64
CA TYR A 671 -8.30 11.20 27.30
C TYR A 671 -7.91 12.16 26.17
N ALA A 672 -8.88 12.48 25.31
CA ALA A 672 -8.78 13.53 24.32
C ALA A 672 -10.15 14.18 24.11
N ASP A 673 -10.17 15.51 24.05
CA ASP A 673 -11.35 16.27 23.64
C ASP A 673 -11.25 16.51 22.12
N LEU A 674 -12.23 16.00 21.37
CA LEU A 674 -12.21 16.00 19.91
C LEU A 674 -13.05 17.15 19.36
N ASP A 675 -12.40 18.11 18.73
CA ASP A 675 -13.04 19.26 18.09
C ASP A 675 -13.33 19.00 16.60
N LEU A 676 -14.61 18.79 16.28
CA LEU A 676 -15.07 18.60 14.91
C LEU A 676 -15.04 19.89 14.07
N GLN A 677 -15.02 21.06 14.71
CA GLN A 677 -14.80 22.34 14.02
C GLN A 677 -13.35 22.44 13.53
N TYR A 678 -12.37 22.09 14.37
CA TYR A 678 -10.97 21.97 13.96
C TYR A 678 -10.81 21.02 12.77
N LEU A 679 -11.45 19.84 12.80
CA LEU A 679 -11.46 18.91 11.66
C LEU A 679 -12.00 19.57 10.38
N ALA A 680 -13.12 20.29 10.48
CA ALA A 680 -13.72 20.99 9.35
C ALA A 680 -12.80 22.11 8.82
N ASP A 681 -12.09 22.81 9.70
CA ASP A 681 -11.13 23.84 9.32
C ASP A 681 -9.88 23.25 8.66
N VAL A 682 -9.37 22.10 9.13
CA VAL A 682 -8.28 21.37 8.47
C VAL A 682 -8.68 20.96 7.04
N ARG A 683 -9.88 20.38 6.87
CA ARG A 683 -10.41 20.02 5.54
C ARG A 683 -10.61 21.23 4.63
N ARG A 684 -10.92 22.41 5.20
CA ARG A 684 -11.00 23.66 4.45
C ARG A 684 -9.61 24.20 4.12
N GLN A 685 -8.65 24.11 5.03
CA GLN A 685 -7.31 24.65 4.79
C GLN A 685 -6.54 23.85 3.74
N ILE A 686 -6.71 22.53 3.75
CA ILE A 686 -6.06 21.62 2.81
C ILE A 686 -7.13 20.68 2.22
N PRO A 687 -7.77 21.01 1.10
CA PRO A 687 -8.98 20.34 0.60
C PRO A 687 -8.68 19.06 -0.21
N ILE A 688 -7.85 18.15 0.32
CA ILE A 688 -7.37 16.98 -0.42
C ILE A 688 -8.50 16.11 -0.97
N THR A 689 -9.68 16.11 -0.34
CA THR A 689 -10.84 15.33 -0.80
C THR A 689 -11.34 15.79 -2.17
N ALA A 690 -11.33 17.09 -2.45
CA ALA A 690 -11.77 17.65 -3.74
C ALA A 690 -10.67 17.58 -4.82
N GLN A 691 -9.43 17.32 -4.42
CA GLN A 691 -8.25 17.31 -5.30
C GLN A 691 -7.87 15.90 -5.78
N ARG A 692 -8.59 14.86 -5.35
CA ARG A 692 -8.37 13.48 -5.80
C ARG A 692 -8.67 13.34 -7.29
N ARG A 693 -7.87 12.52 -7.98
CA ARG A 693 -8.02 12.22 -9.40
C ARG A 693 -8.59 10.82 -9.63
N ASP A 694 -9.90 10.69 -9.40
CA ASP A 694 -10.62 9.44 -9.62
C ASP A 694 -10.61 9.01 -11.11
N ASP A 695 -10.23 9.89 -12.03
CA ASP A 695 -9.98 9.59 -13.45
C ASP A 695 -8.62 8.89 -13.70
N LEU A 696 -7.66 9.00 -12.78
CA LEU A 696 -6.33 8.39 -12.89
C LEU A 696 -6.17 7.16 -11.99
N TYR A 697 -6.66 7.25 -10.76
CA TYR A 697 -6.57 6.20 -9.76
C TYR A 697 -7.91 6.05 -9.04
N ALA A 698 -8.31 4.82 -8.77
CA ALA A 698 -9.54 4.52 -8.04
C ALA A 698 -9.26 3.52 -6.93
N LEU A 699 -10.09 3.58 -5.89
CA LEU A 699 -10.08 2.68 -4.74
C LEU A 699 -10.85 1.39 -5.01
#